data_AF-A0A0A2W6U3-F1
#
_entry.id   AF-A0A0A2W6U3-F1
#
_cell.length_a   1.000
_cell.length_b   1.000
_cell.length_c   1.000
_cell.angle_alpha   90.00
_cell.angle_beta   90.00
_cell.angle_gamma   90.00
#
_symmetry.space_group_name_H-M   'P 1'
#
loop_
_entity.id
_entity.type
_entity.pdbx_description
1 polymer ?
#
loop_
_entity_poly.entity_id
_entity_poly.type
_entity_poly.pdbx_seq_one_letter_code
_entity_poly.pdbx_strand_id
1 'polypeptide(L)'
;MPHPTLKATYASRAATATHPLNAYLFKLMDLKASNLCLSADVATARELLYFADKIGPAIVVLKTHHDMVSGWDFHPEHGTGAKLAALARRHGFLIFEDRKFGDIGNTVELQYTSGSARIIEWAHIVNVNMVPGKASVTSLANAASRWLERYPCEVRTSVTVGTPTTEQFEHEDEEKNVAPATQDPPPVPQREDGRKGSIVSVTTVTQKYESALSPRMNKGISENDEVLFPGIEEAPLERGLLILAQMSSQGNFMNKEYTQACVEAAREHKDFVIGFVSQEALNTQDDDAFVHMTPGCQLPPAGDSDGTLKGDGKGQQYNTPASIIGVAGSDIAIVGRGIIKANDPFEEAERYSRRRIGNSSDGSHTTARTSPSQQTTDRSHSTGDDPTLSSMAAALGYSQTRPSTLSLLRTIETADQQPGPGGRTSSSHHQTAAVESELAPIREKYKGLVRQLPAKTYVDRLVGMYFKDLHHQYNFLDQSIFYEQLDEWNRLPFALLSTPERLPLRMRFFPALLFQILATALLLLPPPGTPDPVFDALKYAGGMTFENLATDYSDSGAAIVNLFGKSALDEVTVQAQFIRALFQKYTAHVIECWHGIAAAIRDAQELGMHRDALDPKPEDSSVESILKNQWRILHRRKMYMMLVTWDANMAVFLGRPGSVVWSHGLPSLPTDASTPTDFSKMPVEPRDDAVEPPTLITRQLLLFKLVEPLRLVLDLEPDGSHPKDFSKVDHVHQIMRTVHSEVPAAFRLANPDRRWDEHPTCAPWIHQTRLHMEQMYYFGVMALHRPYIFHRRASREAALRAAVDMLGIQRQTFDRLPLVQWRGFHLFFGSFDAVVVVASIFILFPRENPGLRDSAVRRFHWTIAKFEAIREHNAVARAAQGVLNAIQARFIKAVGSSVPGPSPDAEAPLDEPTPPDQTADGNRAGLAMSSNTSTNGLSLGISTSDEDSAAGSWANDVNAWSLPEESLSALAPIYPTSDLLFNDLVAKYGESDLEGCALGLIGTQQQQAPGDGFGMSCQFDGDFAVDNTFWQFMNQFNPEFTG
;
A
#
# COMPACT_ATOMS: atom_id res chain seq x y z
N MET A 1 10.03 -52.89 -0.10
CA MET A 1 11.34 -52.44 0.42
C MET A 1 11.14 -51.04 0.99
N PRO A 2 11.72 -50.66 2.13
CA PRO A 2 11.74 -49.26 2.54
C PRO A 2 12.47 -48.42 1.48
N HIS A 3 11.96 -47.22 1.19
CA HIS A 3 12.53 -46.34 0.17
C HIS A 3 14.02 -46.02 0.48
N PRO A 4 14.92 -45.97 -0.52
CA PRO A 4 16.35 -45.74 -0.29
C PRO A 4 16.68 -44.49 0.55
N THR A 5 15.87 -43.45 0.44
CA THR A 5 16.07 -42.18 1.18
C THR A 5 15.98 -42.34 2.70
N LEU A 6 15.31 -43.38 3.22
CA LEU A 6 15.19 -43.65 4.65
C LEU A 6 16.49 -44.16 5.28
N LYS A 7 17.41 -44.68 4.45
CA LYS A 7 18.69 -45.25 4.90
C LYS A 7 19.90 -44.47 4.42
N ALA A 8 19.74 -43.64 3.40
CA ALA A 8 20.80 -42.78 2.89
C ALA A 8 21.19 -41.71 3.92
N THR A 9 22.48 -41.46 4.05
CA THR A 9 22.97 -40.34 4.88
C THR A 9 22.60 -39.01 4.25
N TYR A 10 22.56 -37.94 5.05
CA TYR A 10 22.30 -36.60 4.52
C TYR A 10 23.40 -36.16 3.55
N ALA A 11 24.68 -36.47 3.82
CA ALA A 11 25.75 -36.26 2.86
C ALA A 11 25.50 -36.95 1.50
N SER A 12 25.02 -38.20 1.49
CA SER A 12 24.72 -38.92 0.25
C SER A 12 23.52 -38.33 -0.50
N ARG A 13 22.49 -37.89 0.25
CA ARG A 13 21.32 -37.20 -0.33
C ARG A 13 21.68 -35.81 -0.85
N ALA A 14 22.59 -35.10 -0.19
CA ALA A 14 23.09 -33.81 -0.66
C ALA A 14 23.77 -33.91 -2.02
N ALA A 15 24.56 -34.98 -2.24
CA ALA A 15 25.26 -35.22 -3.51
C ALA A 15 24.34 -35.58 -4.69
N THR A 16 23.10 -36.02 -4.40
CA THR A 16 22.14 -36.52 -5.40
C THR A 16 20.86 -35.69 -5.49
N ALA A 17 20.73 -34.65 -4.67
CA ALA A 17 19.57 -33.78 -4.66
C ALA A 17 19.49 -32.93 -5.93
N THR A 18 18.31 -32.90 -6.56
CA THR A 18 18.06 -32.16 -7.79
C THR A 18 17.82 -30.67 -7.55
N HIS A 19 17.18 -30.32 -6.42
CA HIS A 19 16.90 -28.93 -6.07
C HIS A 19 18.04 -28.34 -5.22
N PRO A 20 18.59 -27.15 -5.57
CA PRO A 20 19.72 -26.53 -4.87
C PRO A 20 19.51 -26.37 -3.36
N LEU A 21 18.33 -25.88 -2.93
CA LEU A 21 18.00 -25.77 -1.50
C LEU A 21 18.00 -27.12 -0.76
N ASN A 22 17.57 -28.22 -1.39
CA ASN A 22 17.63 -29.54 -0.74
C ASN A 22 19.08 -30.01 -0.58
N ALA A 23 19.91 -29.81 -1.60
CA ALA A 23 21.34 -30.11 -1.53
C ALA A 23 21.99 -29.32 -0.38
N TYR A 24 21.72 -28.02 -0.31
CA TYR A 24 22.19 -27.13 0.75
C TYR A 24 21.72 -27.57 2.14
N LEU A 25 20.42 -27.83 2.30
CA LEU A 25 19.82 -28.24 3.56
C LEU A 25 20.42 -29.56 4.06
N PHE A 26 20.62 -30.55 3.19
CA PHE A 26 21.26 -31.81 3.58
C PHE A 26 22.73 -31.65 3.96
N LYS A 27 23.50 -30.81 3.24
CA LYS A 27 24.89 -30.45 3.65
C LYS A 27 24.89 -29.83 5.05
N LEU A 28 23.96 -28.91 5.29
CA LEU A 28 23.85 -28.21 6.57
C LEU A 28 23.45 -29.17 7.72
N MET A 29 22.53 -30.10 7.45
CA MET A 29 22.10 -31.13 8.40
C MET A 29 23.21 -32.11 8.79
N ASP A 30 24.10 -32.41 7.85
CA ASP A 30 25.29 -33.23 8.06
C ASP A 30 26.34 -32.45 8.86
N LEU A 31 26.68 -31.24 8.40
CA LEU A 31 27.69 -30.36 9.00
C LEU A 31 27.36 -29.99 10.46
N LYS A 32 26.10 -29.63 10.74
CA LYS A 32 25.65 -29.25 12.09
C LYS A 32 25.21 -30.46 12.92
N ALA A 33 25.23 -31.66 12.34
CA ALA A 33 24.64 -32.86 12.91
C ALA A 33 23.19 -32.66 13.44
N SER A 34 22.44 -31.68 12.90
CA SER A 34 21.10 -31.30 13.36
C SER A 34 20.04 -31.52 12.28
N ASN A 35 18.84 -31.94 12.69
CA ASN A 35 17.62 -31.96 11.87
C ASN A 35 16.47 -31.26 12.57
N LEU A 36 16.80 -30.26 13.38
CA LEU A 36 15.82 -29.50 14.12
C LEU A 36 15.38 -28.28 13.31
N CYS A 37 14.06 -28.13 13.18
CA CYS A 37 13.43 -26.89 12.77
C CYS A 37 12.79 -26.23 14.01
N LEU A 38 13.18 -24.99 14.31
CA LEU A 38 12.53 -24.21 15.36
C LEU A 38 11.30 -23.50 14.78
N SER A 39 10.13 -23.77 15.35
CA SER A 39 8.91 -23.00 15.12
C SER A 39 8.91 -21.78 16.04
N ALA A 40 9.38 -20.65 15.53
CA ALA A 40 9.55 -19.40 16.27
C ALA A 40 8.22 -18.63 16.43
N ASP A 41 7.23 -19.27 17.05
CA ASP A 41 5.89 -18.71 17.25
C ASP A 41 5.88 -17.71 18.43
N VAL A 42 6.39 -16.51 18.18
CA VAL A 42 6.53 -15.41 19.15
C VAL A 42 5.74 -14.18 18.73
N ALA A 43 5.46 -13.28 19.68
CA ALA A 43 4.54 -12.16 19.44
C ALA A 43 5.23 -10.91 18.86
N THR A 44 6.56 -10.79 18.99
CA THR A 44 7.30 -9.57 18.61
C THR A 44 8.53 -9.85 17.76
N ALA A 45 8.88 -8.93 16.86
CA ALA A 45 10.06 -9.06 16.00
C ALA A 45 11.36 -9.12 16.82
N ARG A 46 11.40 -8.45 17.97
CA ARG A 46 12.54 -8.50 18.91
C ARG A 46 12.75 -9.90 19.48
N GLU A 47 11.68 -10.56 19.93
CA GLU A 47 11.77 -11.94 20.42
C GLU A 47 12.18 -12.89 19.29
N LEU A 48 11.67 -12.67 18.08
CA LEU A 48 12.00 -13.50 16.93
C LEU A 48 13.49 -13.45 16.61
N LEU A 49 14.07 -12.24 16.53
CA LEU A 49 15.51 -12.05 16.32
C LEU A 49 16.33 -12.61 17.49
N TYR A 50 15.87 -12.46 18.72
CA TYR A 50 16.52 -13.03 19.91
C TYR A 50 16.62 -14.56 19.83
N PHE A 51 15.52 -15.25 19.52
CA PHE A 51 15.53 -16.70 19.40
C PHE A 51 16.30 -17.18 18.16
N ALA A 52 16.25 -16.44 17.04
CA ALA A 52 17.03 -16.73 15.86
C ALA A 52 18.54 -16.67 16.14
N ASP A 53 19.02 -15.66 16.88
CA ASP A 53 20.43 -15.54 17.26
C ASP A 53 20.82 -16.58 18.32
N LYS A 54 19.99 -16.76 19.36
CA LYS A 54 20.28 -17.67 20.47
C LYS A 54 20.26 -19.15 20.07
N ILE A 55 19.27 -19.57 19.30
CA ILE A 55 19.04 -20.99 18.95
C ILE A 55 19.63 -21.34 17.57
N GLY A 56 19.95 -20.33 16.74
CA GLY A 56 20.53 -20.49 15.41
C GLY A 56 21.60 -21.60 15.29
N PRO A 57 22.59 -21.69 16.19
CA PRO A 57 23.62 -22.72 16.12
C PRO A 57 23.11 -24.18 16.22
N ALA A 58 21.95 -24.42 16.85
CA ALA A 58 21.40 -25.76 17.06
C ALA A 58 20.40 -26.22 15.98
N ILE A 59 19.97 -25.34 15.07
CA ILE A 59 18.89 -25.60 14.10
C ILE A 59 19.37 -25.53 12.66
N VAL A 60 18.65 -26.20 11.77
CA VAL A 60 18.90 -26.13 10.32
C VAL A 60 17.84 -25.33 9.57
N VAL A 61 16.66 -25.15 10.19
CA VAL A 61 15.56 -24.34 9.66
C VAL A 61 14.95 -23.51 10.78
N LEU A 62 14.78 -22.22 10.56
CA LEU A 62 13.97 -21.33 11.39
C LEU A 62 12.62 -21.11 10.71
N LYS A 63 11.55 -21.59 11.32
CA LYS A 63 10.19 -21.42 10.83
C LYS A 63 9.53 -20.19 11.46
N THR A 64 8.98 -19.31 10.63
CA THR A 64 8.33 -18.05 11.04
C THR A 64 6.84 -18.06 10.73
N HIS A 65 6.13 -17.12 11.38
CA HIS A 65 4.80 -16.65 11.00
C HIS A 65 4.85 -15.12 11.03
N HIS A 66 5.28 -14.49 9.95
CA HIS A 66 5.44 -13.03 9.94
C HIS A 66 4.13 -12.29 10.27
N ASP A 67 2.98 -12.89 9.92
CA ASP A 67 1.64 -12.34 10.09
C ASP A 67 1.13 -12.29 11.53
N MET A 68 1.77 -13.00 12.47
CA MET A 68 1.48 -12.89 13.92
C MET A 68 2.46 -12.00 14.68
N VAL A 69 3.55 -11.56 14.03
CA VAL A 69 4.66 -10.86 14.69
C VAL A 69 4.42 -9.35 14.66
N SER A 70 4.22 -8.77 15.84
CA SER A 70 4.15 -7.31 16.00
C SER A 70 5.52 -6.64 15.86
N GLY A 71 5.53 -5.44 15.28
CA GLY A 71 6.76 -4.69 15.03
C GLY A 71 7.64 -5.29 13.92
N TRP A 72 7.07 -6.09 13.00
CA TRP A 72 7.78 -6.53 11.81
C TRP A 72 8.09 -5.32 10.92
N ASP A 73 9.38 -5.09 10.70
CA ASP A 73 9.88 -4.05 9.81
C ASP A 73 10.02 -4.61 8.38
N PHE A 74 9.31 -4.01 7.42
CA PHE A 74 9.22 -4.44 6.03
C PHE A 74 10.28 -3.81 5.11
N HIS A 75 11.24 -3.06 5.67
CA HIS A 75 12.34 -2.50 4.90
C HIS A 75 13.18 -3.63 4.25
N PRO A 76 13.40 -3.61 2.93
CA PRO A 76 14.07 -4.72 2.24
C PRO A 76 15.51 -4.93 2.71
N GLU A 77 16.22 -3.88 3.10
CA GLU A 77 17.66 -3.94 3.45
C GLU A 77 17.97 -3.92 4.96
N HIS A 78 17.04 -3.43 5.78
CA HIS A 78 17.31 -3.20 7.22
C HIS A 78 16.16 -3.72 8.09
N GLY A 79 15.12 -4.26 7.47
CA GLY A 79 13.94 -4.76 8.13
C GLY A 79 14.15 -6.08 8.86
N THR A 80 13.06 -6.66 9.35
CA THR A 80 13.11 -7.92 10.11
C THR A 80 13.57 -9.07 9.22
N GLY A 81 13.11 -9.14 7.96
CA GLY A 81 13.55 -10.15 6.99
C GLY A 81 15.05 -10.07 6.70
N ALA A 82 15.59 -8.85 6.52
CA ALA A 82 17.01 -8.58 6.34
C ALA A 82 17.86 -9.09 7.52
N LYS A 83 17.46 -8.72 8.73
CA LYS A 83 18.13 -9.12 9.98
C LYS A 83 18.08 -10.63 10.18
N LEU A 84 16.97 -11.29 9.82
CA LEU A 84 16.87 -12.75 9.85
C LEU A 84 17.80 -13.41 8.83
N ALA A 85 17.94 -12.84 7.64
CA ALA A 85 18.87 -13.34 6.63
C ALA A 85 20.34 -13.24 7.08
N ALA A 86 20.72 -12.15 7.75
CA ALA A 86 22.05 -12.00 8.36
C ALA A 86 22.32 -13.07 9.43
N LEU A 87 21.34 -13.33 10.32
CA LEU A 87 21.44 -14.38 11.33
C LEU A 87 21.49 -15.78 10.70
N ALA A 88 20.72 -16.02 9.64
CA ALA A 88 20.72 -17.26 8.87
C ALA A 88 22.09 -17.55 8.26
N ARG A 89 22.75 -16.52 7.68
CA ARG A 89 24.13 -16.60 7.17
C ARG A 89 25.13 -16.90 8.27
N ARG A 90 25.06 -16.18 9.38
CA ARG A 90 26.01 -16.28 10.50
C ARG A 90 25.93 -17.64 11.21
N HIS A 91 24.73 -18.15 11.44
CA HIS A 91 24.51 -19.37 12.22
C HIS A 91 24.26 -20.62 11.37
N GLY A 92 24.09 -20.47 10.06
CA GLY A 92 23.82 -21.57 9.13
C GLY A 92 22.45 -22.19 9.37
N PHE A 93 21.38 -21.54 8.92
CA PHE A 93 20.03 -22.11 8.85
C PHE A 93 19.23 -21.52 7.69
N LEU A 94 18.22 -22.25 7.19
CA LEU A 94 17.27 -21.73 6.21
C LEU A 94 16.06 -21.09 6.90
N ILE A 95 15.47 -20.09 6.27
CA ILE A 95 14.26 -19.42 6.75
C ILE A 95 13.04 -20.02 6.04
N PHE A 96 12.10 -20.54 6.82
CA PHE A 96 10.85 -21.12 6.34
C PHE A 96 9.66 -20.28 6.83
N GLU A 97 8.99 -19.55 5.93
CA GLU A 97 7.75 -18.86 6.28
C GLU A 97 6.56 -19.83 6.17
N ASP A 98 5.93 -20.13 7.31
CA ASP A 98 4.81 -21.07 7.44
C ASP A 98 3.47 -20.41 7.10
N ARG A 99 3.43 -19.74 5.94
CA ARG A 99 2.29 -18.93 5.50
C ARG A 99 1.03 -19.76 5.23
N LYS A 100 1.19 -21.05 4.91
CA LYS A 100 0.15 -21.98 4.49
C LYS A 100 -0.75 -21.35 3.42
N PHE A 101 -0.17 -20.99 2.27
CA PHE A 101 -0.93 -20.46 1.13
C PHE A 101 -2.12 -21.37 0.83
N GLY A 102 -3.33 -20.82 0.74
CA GLY A 102 -4.56 -21.62 0.68
C GLY A 102 -5.64 -20.96 -0.17
N ASP A 103 -5.20 -20.25 -1.21
CA ASP A 103 -6.06 -19.51 -2.14
C ASP A 103 -5.80 -19.96 -3.59
N ILE A 104 -6.58 -19.45 -4.55
CA ILE A 104 -6.40 -19.73 -5.98
C ILE A 104 -5.06 -19.17 -6.49
N GLY A 105 -4.56 -19.73 -7.60
CA GLY A 105 -3.24 -19.46 -8.15
C GLY A 105 -2.84 -17.99 -8.26
N ASN A 106 -3.67 -17.15 -8.88
CA ASN A 106 -3.38 -15.72 -9.03
C ASN A 106 -3.22 -15.00 -7.68
N THR A 107 -4.05 -15.37 -6.69
CA THR A 107 -4.02 -14.73 -5.37
C THR A 107 -2.77 -15.14 -4.60
N VAL A 108 -2.43 -16.44 -4.57
CA VAL A 108 -1.23 -16.90 -3.85
C VAL A 108 0.06 -16.36 -4.47
N GLU A 109 0.10 -16.15 -5.78
CA GLU A 109 1.20 -15.47 -6.46
C GLU A 109 1.40 -14.03 -5.95
N LEU A 110 0.32 -13.25 -5.85
CA LEU A 110 0.39 -11.88 -5.34
C LEU A 110 0.73 -11.85 -3.85
N GLN A 111 0.17 -12.78 -3.05
CA GLN A 111 0.51 -12.89 -1.63
C GLN A 111 1.98 -13.27 -1.40
N TYR A 112 2.57 -14.01 -2.33
CA TYR A 112 3.96 -14.45 -2.24
C TYR A 112 4.96 -13.37 -2.70
N THR A 113 4.66 -12.69 -3.81
CA THR A 113 5.59 -11.75 -4.46
C THR A 113 5.38 -10.28 -4.11
N SER A 114 4.17 -9.92 -3.66
CA SER A 114 3.73 -8.53 -3.49
C SER A 114 3.32 -8.26 -2.04
N GLY A 115 2.65 -7.12 -1.82
CA GLY A 115 2.24 -6.67 -0.49
C GLY A 115 3.41 -6.15 0.35
N SER A 116 3.16 -5.79 1.59
CA SER A 116 4.22 -5.28 2.49
C SER A 116 5.25 -6.36 2.82
N ALA A 117 4.80 -7.61 2.93
CA ALA A 117 5.64 -8.73 3.37
C ALA A 117 6.64 -9.23 2.34
N ARG A 118 6.32 -9.15 1.03
CA ARG A 118 7.14 -9.65 -0.10
C ARG A 118 7.90 -10.92 0.26
N ILE A 119 7.17 -11.95 0.68
CA ILE A 119 7.71 -13.16 1.35
C ILE A 119 8.83 -13.80 0.52
N ILE A 120 8.70 -13.77 -0.81
CA ILE A 120 9.69 -14.28 -1.75
C ILE A 120 11.10 -13.65 -1.62
N GLU A 121 11.21 -12.42 -1.10
CA GLU A 121 12.48 -11.70 -1.01
C GLU A 121 13.39 -12.25 0.11
N TRP A 122 12.82 -12.77 1.20
CA TRP A 122 13.57 -13.15 2.41
C TRP A 122 13.36 -14.59 2.86
N ALA A 123 12.24 -15.23 2.52
CA ALA A 123 11.99 -16.63 2.89
C ALA A 123 12.60 -17.58 1.85
N HIS A 124 13.47 -18.49 2.32
CA HIS A 124 14.04 -19.53 1.46
C HIS A 124 12.98 -20.58 1.12
N ILE A 125 12.13 -20.90 2.09
CA ILE A 125 11.09 -21.93 2.00
C ILE A 125 9.74 -21.31 2.35
N VAL A 126 8.70 -21.68 1.61
CA VAL A 126 7.29 -21.40 1.94
C VAL A 126 6.46 -22.69 1.87
N ASN A 127 5.21 -22.66 2.33
CA ASN A 127 4.31 -23.81 2.19
C ASN A 127 2.92 -23.48 1.68
N VAL A 128 2.27 -24.48 1.09
CA VAL A 128 0.93 -24.38 0.50
C VAL A 128 0.01 -25.49 1.01
N ASN A 129 -1.23 -25.14 1.29
CA ASN A 129 -2.35 -26.03 1.43
C ASN A 129 -3.01 -26.22 0.05
N MET A 130 -3.05 -27.45 -0.44
CA MET A 130 -3.48 -27.78 -1.79
C MET A 130 -5.00 -27.92 -1.93
N VAL A 131 -5.79 -27.54 -0.91
CA VAL A 131 -7.26 -27.51 -0.98
C VAL A 131 -7.81 -26.77 -2.22
N PRO A 132 -7.28 -25.61 -2.65
CA PRO A 132 -7.71 -24.94 -3.88
C PRO A 132 -7.33 -25.67 -5.19
N GLY A 133 -6.51 -26.72 -5.10
CA GLY A 133 -6.02 -27.50 -6.23
C GLY A 133 -4.58 -27.16 -6.66
N LYS A 134 -4.05 -27.98 -7.57
CA LYS A 134 -2.64 -27.91 -8.01
C LYS A 134 -2.24 -26.61 -8.72
N ALA A 135 -3.21 -25.87 -9.25
CA ALA A 135 -2.96 -24.57 -9.90
C ALA A 135 -2.23 -23.58 -8.96
N SER A 136 -2.47 -23.67 -7.65
CA SER A 136 -1.77 -22.83 -6.66
C SER A 136 -0.28 -23.18 -6.56
N VAL A 137 0.09 -24.46 -6.71
CA VAL A 137 1.49 -24.90 -6.79
C VAL A 137 2.13 -24.36 -8.06
N THR A 138 1.45 -24.50 -9.20
CA THR A 138 1.94 -24.00 -10.51
C THR A 138 2.14 -22.48 -10.50
N SER A 139 1.21 -21.71 -9.92
CA SER A 139 1.35 -20.25 -9.82
C SER A 139 2.50 -19.82 -8.92
N LEU A 140 2.70 -20.47 -7.77
CA LEU A 140 3.83 -20.18 -6.89
C LEU A 140 5.17 -20.53 -7.57
N ALA A 141 5.23 -21.66 -8.29
CA ALA A 141 6.42 -22.05 -9.06
C ALA A 141 6.76 -21.01 -10.14
N ASN A 142 5.77 -20.63 -10.94
CA ASN A 142 5.95 -19.61 -11.99
C ASN A 142 6.37 -18.25 -11.41
N ALA A 143 5.83 -17.88 -10.24
CA ALA A 143 6.21 -16.66 -9.54
C ALA A 143 7.67 -16.70 -9.08
N ALA A 144 8.12 -17.84 -8.54
CA ALA A 144 9.51 -18.06 -8.14
C ALA A 144 10.47 -17.98 -9.32
N SER A 145 10.16 -18.64 -10.45
CA SER A 145 10.97 -18.57 -11.67
C SER A 145 11.08 -17.14 -12.20
N ARG A 146 9.95 -16.42 -12.32
CA ARG A 146 9.96 -15.01 -12.78
C ARG A 146 10.68 -14.06 -11.84
N TRP A 147 10.68 -14.36 -10.54
CA TRP A 147 11.42 -13.57 -9.57
C TRP A 147 12.93 -13.82 -9.73
N LEU A 148 13.34 -15.07 -9.87
CA LEU A 148 14.74 -15.44 -10.11
C LEU A 148 15.29 -14.87 -11.43
N GLU A 149 14.51 -14.89 -12.51
CA GLU A 149 14.87 -14.34 -13.82
C GLU A 149 15.08 -12.82 -13.81
N ARG A 150 14.30 -12.09 -12.99
CA ARG A 150 14.36 -10.62 -12.90
C ARG A 150 15.41 -10.11 -11.91
N TYR A 151 16.11 -11.02 -11.25
CA TYR A 151 17.05 -10.69 -10.20
C TYR A 151 18.40 -10.23 -10.80
N PRO A 152 18.85 -8.97 -10.58
CA PRO A 152 19.96 -8.38 -11.32
C PRO A 152 21.31 -9.04 -10.99
N CYS A 153 22.10 -9.36 -12.02
CA CYS A 153 23.48 -9.85 -11.91
C CYS A 153 24.49 -8.73 -12.26
N GLU A 154 25.60 -8.61 -11.51
CA GLU A 154 26.68 -7.64 -11.82
C GLU A 154 27.79 -8.37 -12.59
N VAL A 155 28.48 -7.65 -13.47
CA VAL A 155 29.63 -8.20 -14.18
C VAL A 155 30.88 -7.56 -13.61
N ARG A 156 31.70 -8.35 -12.90
CA ARG A 156 32.98 -7.86 -12.35
C ARG A 156 34.12 -8.32 -13.23
N THR A 157 34.80 -7.35 -13.86
CA THR A 157 36.00 -7.61 -14.68
C THR A 157 37.24 -7.30 -13.85
N SER A 158 38.07 -8.31 -13.58
CA SER A 158 39.37 -8.11 -12.94
C SER A 158 40.48 -8.21 -13.99
N VAL A 159 41.32 -7.18 -14.07
CA VAL A 159 42.49 -7.15 -14.95
C VAL A 159 43.72 -7.27 -14.07
N THR A 160 44.41 -8.40 -14.14
CA THR A 160 45.62 -8.64 -13.36
C THR A 160 46.83 -8.56 -14.28
N VAL A 161 47.78 -7.70 -13.94
CA VAL A 161 49.06 -7.57 -14.67
C VAL A 161 50.14 -8.21 -13.81
N GLY A 162 50.58 -9.41 -14.20
CA GLY A 162 51.61 -10.16 -13.50
C GLY A 162 52.89 -10.27 -14.32
N THR A 163 54.04 -10.14 -13.66
CA THR A 163 55.31 -10.63 -14.19
C THR A 163 55.45 -12.08 -13.71
N PRO A 164 55.60 -13.07 -14.59
CA PRO A 164 55.57 -14.47 -14.17
C PRO A 164 56.78 -14.77 -13.29
N THR A 165 56.55 -15.19 -12.04
CA THR A 165 57.54 -15.89 -11.23
C THR A 165 57.47 -17.38 -11.54
N THR A 166 58.63 -18.03 -11.60
CA THR A 166 58.90 -19.38 -12.12
C THR A 166 58.24 -20.53 -11.36
N GLU A 167 57.26 -20.26 -10.49
CA GLU A 167 56.59 -21.26 -9.64
C GLU A 167 55.16 -21.60 -10.10
N GLN A 168 54.69 -21.08 -11.23
CA GLN A 168 53.32 -21.32 -11.74
C GLN A 168 53.25 -22.30 -12.92
N PHE A 169 54.32 -23.00 -13.25
CA PHE A 169 54.34 -24.05 -14.28
C PHE A 169 54.86 -25.35 -13.69
N GLU A 170 53.97 -26.14 -13.10
CA GLU A 170 54.07 -27.58 -12.75
C GLU A 170 52.88 -27.82 -11.79
N HIS A 171 51.78 -28.51 -12.07
CA HIS A 171 51.38 -29.49 -13.08
C HIS A 171 49.83 -29.51 -13.08
N GLU A 172 49.19 -29.38 -14.24
CA GLU A 172 47.96 -30.14 -14.54
C GLU A 172 48.41 -31.47 -15.19
N ASP A 173 47.56 -32.48 -15.05
CA ASP A 173 47.65 -33.85 -15.58
C ASP A 173 48.39 -34.88 -14.70
N GLU A 174 47.64 -35.64 -13.88
CA GLU A 174 47.26 -37.03 -14.21
C GLU A 174 46.53 -37.74 -13.05
N GLU A 175 45.50 -38.52 -13.38
CA GLU A 175 44.78 -39.40 -12.45
C GLU A 175 45.62 -40.61 -11.98
N LYS A 176 45.48 -40.96 -10.68
CA LYS A 176 45.47 -42.30 -10.01
C LYS A 176 46.51 -42.59 -8.91
N ASN A 177 45.94 -43.01 -7.78
CA ASN A 177 46.37 -44.01 -6.78
C ASN A 177 47.36 -43.68 -5.61
N VAL A 178 46.77 -43.65 -4.40
CA VAL A 178 47.14 -44.35 -3.13
C VAL A 178 48.37 -43.88 -2.28
N ALA A 179 48.04 -43.20 -1.15
CA ALA A 179 48.53 -43.34 0.25
C ALA A 179 49.98 -42.88 0.66
N PRO A 180 50.32 -42.74 1.97
CA PRO A 180 50.80 -41.45 2.53
C PRO A 180 52.18 -41.50 3.25
N ALA A 181 52.70 -40.32 3.64
CA ALA A 181 53.25 -39.99 4.99
C ALA A 181 54.52 -39.09 5.03
N THR A 182 54.47 -38.14 5.98
CA THR A 182 55.52 -37.66 6.92
C THR A 182 56.66 -36.68 6.54
N GLN A 183 56.66 -35.57 7.31
CA GLN A 183 57.76 -34.89 8.06
C GLN A 183 58.72 -33.89 7.36
N ASP A 184 58.61 -32.62 7.78
CA ASP A 184 59.61 -31.53 7.66
C ASP A 184 60.90 -31.83 8.48
N PRO A 185 62.09 -31.27 8.16
CA PRO A 185 62.54 -29.97 8.74
C PRO A 185 63.63 -29.20 7.87
N PRO A 186 64.51 -28.29 8.37
CA PRO A 186 64.47 -26.83 8.09
C PRO A 186 65.84 -26.26 7.52
N PRO A 187 66.31 -25.00 7.73
CA PRO A 187 66.44 -23.97 6.69
C PRO A 187 67.88 -23.40 6.42
N VAL A 188 67.96 -22.38 5.52
CA VAL A 188 69.02 -21.29 5.38
C VAL A 188 70.17 -21.56 4.37
N PRO A 189 70.86 -20.57 3.70
CA PRO A 189 70.63 -19.12 3.42
C PRO A 189 70.71 -18.70 1.91
N GLN A 190 70.27 -17.46 1.65
CA GLN A 190 70.41 -16.70 0.39
C GLN A 190 71.85 -16.25 0.06
N ARG A 191 72.16 -16.14 -1.26
CA ARG A 191 73.04 -15.09 -1.81
C ARG A 191 72.66 -14.77 -3.26
N GLU A 192 72.50 -13.47 -3.52
CA GLU A 192 72.15 -12.85 -4.81
C GLU A 192 73.34 -12.81 -5.78
N ASP A 193 73.06 -12.95 -7.09
CA ASP A 193 73.84 -12.28 -8.14
C ASP A 193 72.97 -12.05 -9.38
N GLY A 194 72.98 -10.81 -9.90
CA GLY A 194 72.00 -10.29 -10.86
C GLY A 194 72.40 -10.37 -12.33
N ARG A 195 71.41 -10.61 -13.20
CA ARG A 195 71.41 -10.15 -14.60
C ARG A 195 69.97 -9.99 -15.13
N LYS A 196 69.66 -8.79 -15.64
CA LYS A 196 68.33 -8.32 -16.09
C LYS A 196 67.76 -9.16 -17.24
N GLY A 197 66.60 -9.79 -17.04
CA GLY A 197 65.73 -10.36 -18.07
C GLY A 197 64.55 -9.44 -18.39
N SER A 198 64.16 -9.37 -19.67
CA SER A 198 63.06 -8.55 -20.19
C SER A 198 61.71 -8.99 -19.58
N ILE A 199 61.00 -8.08 -18.92
CA ILE A 199 59.66 -8.31 -18.37
C ILE A 199 58.63 -8.07 -19.48
N VAL A 200 58.02 -9.15 -19.97
CA VAL A 200 56.75 -9.08 -20.72
C VAL A 200 55.64 -9.21 -19.67
N SER A 201 54.94 -8.11 -19.42
CA SER A 201 53.77 -8.11 -18.54
C SER A 201 52.59 -8.76 -19.28
N VAL A 202 52.18 -9.95 -18.85
CA VAL A 202 50.94 -10.56 -19.34
C VAL A 202 49.79 -9.95 -18.55
N THR A 203 48.88 -9.29 -19.27
CA THR A 203 47.63 -8.78 -18.73
C THR A 203 46.57 -9.86 -18.88
N THR A 204 46.26 -10.57 -17.79
CA THR A 204 45.17 -11.54 -17.79
C THR A 204 43.88 -10.83 -17.38
N VAL A 205 42.92 -10.80 -18.29
CA VAL A 205 41.56 -10.32 -18.01
C VAL A 205 40.72 -11.52 -17.60
N THR A 206 40.34 -11.56 -16.33
CA THR A 206 39.42 -12.58 -15.82
C THR A 206 38.07 -11.91 -15.58
N GLN A 207 37.06 -12.32 -16.35
CA GLN A 207 35.68 -11.93 -16.11
C GLN A 207 35.04 -12.95 -15.16
N LYS A 208 34.53 -12.47 -14.04
CA LYS A 208 33.69 -13.28 -13.13
C LYS A 208 32.30 -12.67 -13.11
N TYR A 209 31.30 -13.53 -13.33
CA TYR A 209 29.91 -13.19 -13.10
C TYR A 209 29.66 -13.30 -11.60
N GLU A 210 29.30 -12.19 -10.94
CA GLU A 210 28.89 -12.20 -9.53
C GLU A 210 27.54 -11.47 -9.41
N SER A 211 26.60 -12.06 -8.69
CA SER A 211 25.25 -11.50 -8.50
C SER A 211 25.30 -10.06 -7.98
N ALA A 212 24.59 -9.11 -8.62
CA ALA A 212 24.52 -7.71 -8.17
C ALA A 212 23.70 -7.57 -6.89
N LEU A 213 22.98 -8.61 -6.51
CA LEU A 213 22.28 -8.71 -5.23
C LEU A 213 22.25 -10.18 -4.78
N SER A 214 23.40 -10.86 -4.59
CA SER A 214 23.39 -11.98 -3.60
C SER A 214 22.73 -11.45 -2.31
N PRO A 215 22.40 -12.22 -1.26
CA PRO A 215 22.14 -11.63 0.06
C PRO A 215 23.31 -10.75 0.61
N ARG A 216 24.27 -10.33 -0.22
CA ARG A 216 24.87 -8.99 -0.21
C ARG A 216 23.80 -7.88 -0.22
N MET A 217 23.23 -7.63 0.94
CA MET A 217 22.84 -6.26 1.30
C MET A 217 24.12 -5.42 1.31
N ASN A 218 24.32 -4.55 0.32
CA ASN A 218 25.60 -3.87 0.14
C ASN A 218 25.66 -2.56 0.93
N LYS A 219 26.66 -2.48 1.82
CA LYS A 219 27.31 -1.30 2.43
C LYS A 219 26.44 -0.26 3.16
N GLY A 220 25.97 -0.66 4.33
CA GLY A 220 25.66 0.27 5.43
C GLY A 220 25.82 -0.32 6.83
N ILE A 221 26.37 -1.53 6.97
CA ILE A 221 26.24 -2.30 8.23
C ILE A 221 27.60 -2.90 8.64
N SER A 222 27.92 -2.69 9.92
CA SER A 222 29.05 -3.16 10.73
C SER A 222 29.83 -4.39 10.23
N GLU A 223 31.16 -4.38 10.38
CA GLU A 223 32.13 -5.46 10.05
C GLU A 223 31.77 -6.87 10.58
N ASN A 224 30.81 -7.01 11.50
CA ASN A 224 30.36 -8.30 12.05
C ASN A 224 29.37 -9.10 11.17
N ASP A 225 28.75 -8.51 10.14
CA ASP A 225 27.66 -9.16 9.36
C ASP A 225 28.14 -9.90 8.09
N GLU A 226 29.44 -9.84 7.77
CA GLU A 226 30.02 -10.57 6.63
C GLU A 226 30.35 -12.05 6.93
N VAL A 227 30.17 -12.50 8.17
CA VAL A 227 30.57 -13.85 8.60
C VAL A 227 29.60 -14.92 8.09
N LEU A 228 30.06 -15.75 7.16
CA LEU A 228 29.39 -16.99 6.76
C LEU A 228 29.65 -18.10 7.79
N PHE A 229 28.65 -18.97 8.00
CA PHE A 229 28.83 -20.14 8.84
C PHE A 229 29.98 -21.02 8.31
N PRO A 230 30.97 -21.41 9.13
CA PRO A 230 32.15 -22.13 8.66
C PRO A 230 31.79 -23.47 8.00
N GLY A 231 32.38 -23.74 6.84
CA GLY A 231 32.28 -25.05 6.17
C GLY A 231 31.06 -25.22 5.25
N ILE A 232 30.28 -24.18 4.99
CA ILE A 232 29.21 -24.20 3.99
C ILE A 232 29.21 -22.91 3.15
N GLU A 233 28.77 -23.04 1.90
CA GLU A 233 28.57 -21.90 0.98
C GLU A 233 27.38 -21.02 1.41
N GLU A 234 27.16 -19.92 0.71
CA GLU A 234 25.94 -19.12 0.89
C GLU A 234 24.70 -19.91 0.42
N ALA A 235 23.56 -19.69 1.07
CA ALA A 235 22.33 -20.37 0.67
C ALA A 235 21.95 -20.00 -0.78
N PRO A 236 21.49 -20.98 -1.59
CA PRO A 236 21.05 -20.73 -2.96
C PRO A 236 19.93 -19.69 -3.04
N LEU A 237 19.86 -18.96 -4.17
CA LEU A 237 18.84 -17.95 -4.42
C LEU A 237 17.49 -18.57 -4.78
N GLU A 238 17.47 -19.79 -5.30
CA GLU A 238 16.26 -20.53 -5.63
C GLU A 238 15.37 -20.65 -4.39
N ARG A 239 14.05 -20.55 -4.60
CA ARG A 239 13.05 -20.67 -3.53
C ARG A 239 12.42 -22.06 -3.55
N GLY A 240 12.06 -22.56 -2.38
CA GLY A 240 11.49 -23.90 -2.23
C GLY A 240 10.08 -23.89 -1.65
N LEU A 241 9.25 -24.83 -2.11
CA LEU A 241 7.89 -25.05 -1.60
C LEU A 241 7.78 -26.37 -0.85
N LEU A 242 7.15 -26.33 0.32
CA LEU A 242 6.65 -27.52 1.01
C LEU A 242 5.13 -27.65 0.80
N ILE A 243 4.66 -28.80 0.34
CA ILE A 243 3.22 -29.06 0.27
C ILE A 243 2.74 -29.61 1.63
N LEU A 244 1.69 -29.00 2.18
CA LEU A 244 1.03 -29.48 3.39
C LEU A 244 0.16 -30.70 3.05
N ALA A 245 0.77 -31.88 3.15
CA ALA A 245 0.17 -33.15 2.77
C ALA A 245 -0.57 -33.83 3.94
N GLN A 246 -0.05 -33.69 5.17
CA GLN A 246 -0.68 -34.19 6.38
C GLN A 246 -0.49 -33.21 7.54
N MET A 247 -1.42 -33.20 8.50
CA MET A 247 -1.36 -32.35 9.69
C MET A 247 -1.35 -33.15 10.98
N SER A 248 -0.68 -32.62 12.00
CA SER A 248 -0.65 -33.17 13.36
C SER A 248 -1.92 -32.90 14.19
N SER A 249 -2.88 -32.16 13.64
CA SER A 249 -4.10 -31.77 14.37
C SER A 249 -5.15 -32.87 14.34
N GLN A 250 -5.80 -33.09 15.48
CA GLN A 250 -6.90 -34.04 15.62
C GLN A 250 -8.05 -33.69 14.69
N GLY A 251 -8.56 -34.69 13.94
CA GLY A 251 -9.74 -34.52 13.08
C GLY A 251 -9.50 -33.69 11.82
N ASN A 252 -8.25 -33.56 11.36
CA ASN A 252 -7.95 -32.85 10.12
C ASN A 252 -8.55 -33.57 8.89
N PHE A 253 -8.84 -32.81 7.84
CA PHE A 253 -9.46 -33.29 6.61
C PHE A 253 -8.46 -33.82 5.56
N MET A 254 -7.17 -33.94 5.88
CA MET A 254 -6.15 -34.42 4.96
C MET A 254 -6.15 -35.95 4.91
N ASN A 255 -7.11 -36.50 4.17
CA ASN A 255 -7.25 -37.93 3.94
C ASN A 255 -6.19 -38.47 2.97
N LYS A 256 -6.27 -39.78 2.68
CA LYS A 256 -5.32 -40.46 1.80
C LYS A 256 -5.39 -39.93 0.37
N GLU A 257 -6.59 -39.64 -0.12
CA GLU A 257 -6.83 -39.13 -1.46
C GLU A 257 -6.20 -37.74 -1.64
N TYR A 258 -6.36 -36.86 -0.65
CA TYR A 258 -5.71 -35.56 -0.61
C TYR A 258 -4.18 -35.69 -0.52
N THR A 259 -3.68 -36.58 0.33
CA THR A 259 -2.24 -36.84 0.47
C THR A 259 -1.63 -37.30 -0.86
N GLN A 260 -2.31 -38.21 -1.57
CA GLN A 260 -1.88 -38.72 -2.86
C GLN A 260 -1.85 -37.60 -3.91
N ALA A 261 -2.87 -36.74 -3.96
CA ALA A 261 -2.90 -35.60 -4.86
C ALA A 261 -1.74 -34.61 -4.59
N CYS A 262 -1.38 -34.41 -3.32
CA CYS A 262 -0.21 -33.60 -2.94
C CYS A 262 1.10 -34.21 -3.45
N VAL A 263 1.27 -35.53 -3.36
CA VAL A 263 2.45 -36.24 -3.87
C VAL A 263 2.53 -36.13 -5.40
N GLU A 264 1.41 -36.24 -6.10
CA GLU A 264 1.35 -36.07 -7.56
C GLU A 264 1.75 -34.64 -7.97
N ALA A 265 1.21 -33.62 -7.31
CA ALA A 265 1.57 -32.23 -7.58
C ALA A 265 3.06 -31.93 -7.29
N ALA A 266 3.64 -32.54 -6.24
CA ALA A 266 5.07 -32.40 -5.94
C ALA A 266 5.94 -33.00 -7.06
N ARG A 267 5.55 -34.14 -7.61
CA ARG A 267 6.26 -34.79 -8.73
C ARG A 267 6.14 -34.01 -10.03
N GLU A 268 5.03 -33.31 -10.26
CA GLU A 268 4.85 -32.43 -11.43
C GLU A 268 5.74 -31.18 -11.37
N HIS A 269 6.18 -30.77 -10.17
CA HIS A 269 6.89 -29.50 -9.94
C HIS A 269 8.19 -29.69 -9.13
N LYS A 270 9.03 -30.68 -9.48
CA LYS A 270 10.28 -31.03 -8.76
C LYS A 270 11.36 -29.92 -8.75
N ASP A 271 11.21 -28.95 -9.65
CA ASP A 271 12.06 -27.76 -9.79
C ASP A 271 11.76 -26.69 -8.74
N PHE A 272 10.61 -26.75 -8.07
CA PHE A 272 10.21 -25.79 -7.04
C PHE A 272 9.74 -26.45 -5.73
N VAL A 273 9.08 -27.61 -5.82
CA VAL A 273 8.62 -28.37 -4.65
C VAL A 273 9.76 -29.19 -4.09
N ILE A 274 10.22 -28.82 -2.90
CA ILE A 274 11.36 -29.45 -2.24
C ILE A 274 10.94 -30.60 -1.31
N GLY A 275 9.68 -30.60 -0.86
CA GLY A 275 9.27 -31.52 0.19
C GLY A 275 7.82 -31.39 0.66
N PHE A 276 7.55 -32.04 1.79
CA PHE A 276 6.24 -32.08 2.42
C PHE A 276 6.29 -31.65 3.88
N VAL A 277 5.22 -31.00 4.31
CA VAL A 277 4.80 -31.07 5.72
C VAL A 277 3.90 -32.28 5.87
N SER A 278 4.38 -33.31 6.58
CA SER A 278 3.71 -34.60 6.71
C SER A 278 3.93 -35.24 8.09
N GLN A 279 3.18 -36.29 8.40
CA GLN A 279 3.33 -37.09 9.63
C GLN A 279 4.08 -38.40 9.38
N GLU A 280 4.28 -38.79 8.11
CA GLU A 280 5.08 -39.95 7.67
C GLU A 280 5.85 -39.66 6.37
N ALA A 281 6.78 -40.55 6.01
CA ALA A 281 7.51 -40.50 4.75
C ALA A 281 6.60 -40.84 3.56
N LEU A 282 6.61 -39.98 2.54
CA LEU A 282 5.76 -40.08 1.34
C LEU A 282 6.54 -40.46 0.07
N ASN A 283 7.88 -40.59 0.16
CA ASN A 283 8.70 -41.10 -0.96
C ASN A 283 8.36 -42.57 -1.22
N THR A 284 7.83 -42.85 -2.40
CA THR A 284 7.32 -44.17 -2.81
C THR A 284 7.86 -44.63 -4.16
N GLN A 285 8.20 -43.72 -5.06
CA GLN A 285 8.83 -44.02 -6.36
C GLN A 285 10.35 -43.83 -6.29
N ASP A 286 11.12 -44.60 -7.07
CA ASP A 286 12.59 -44.64 -7.00
C ASP A 286 13.26 -43.27 -7.22
N ASP A 287 12.59 -42.35 -7.93
CA ASP A 287 13.04 -41.00 -8.24
C ASP A 287 12.47 -39.93 -7.30
N ASP A 288 11.82 -40.33 -6.20
CA ASP A 288 11.38 -39.42 -5.14
C ASP A 288 12.56 -39.03 -4.24
N ALA A 289 12.89 -37.74 -4.21
CA ALA A 289 13.99 -37.20 -3.39
C ALA A 289 13.53 -36.07 -2.46
N PHE A 290 12.25 -36.07 -2.07
CA PHE A 290 11.64 -35.01 -1.26
C PHE A 290 12.07 -35.04 0.21
N VAL A 291 12.14 -33.85 0.83
CA VAL A 291 12.36 -33.70 2.28
C VAL A 291 11.02 -33.76 3.04
N HIS A 292 11.01 -34.37 4.22
CA HIS A 292 9.83 -34.42 5.09
C HIS A 292 10.05 -33.63 6.37
N MET A 293 9.19 -32.65 6.64
CA MET A 293 9.22 -31.85 7.86
C MET A 293 7.95 -32.09 8.69
N THR A 294 8.11 -32.53 9.93
CA THR A 294 6.97 -33.00 10.74
C THR A 294 6.75 -32.12 11.98
N PRO A 295 5.62 -31.38 12.06
CA PRO A 295 5.21 -30.66 13.25
C PRO A 295 4.51 -31.58 14.25
N GLY A 296 4.25 -31.04 15.44
CA GLY A 296 3.72 -31.83 16.55
C GLY A 296 4.79 -32.66 17.23
N CYS A 297 6.00 -32.12 17.36
CA CYS A 297 7.08 -32.77 18.08
C CYS A 297 7.24 -32.20 19.50
N GLN A 298 7.27 -33.06 20.51
CA GLN A 298 7.56 -32.67 21.89
C GLN A 298 8.32 -33.77 22.64
N LEU A 299 9.25 -33.37 23.50
CA LEU A 299 9.91 -34.24 24.46
C LEU A 299 9.17 -34.25 25.81
N PRO A 300 9.14 -35.40 26.50
CA PRO A 300 8.72 -35.44 27.90
C PRO A 300 9.58 -34.53 28.78
N PRO A 301 9.03 -34.03 29.91
CA PRO A 301 9.79 -33.29 30.91
C PRO A 301 11.08 -34.03 31.33
N ALA A 302 12.11 -33.29 31.71
CA ALA A 302 13.37 -33.87 32.16
C ALA A 302 13.14 -34.79 33.38
N GLY A 303 13.50 -36.07 33.25
CA GLY A 303 13.35 -37.08 34.30
C GLY A 303 12.20 -38.08 34.14
N ASP A 304 11.33 -37.91 33.13
CA ASP A 304 10.16 -38.78 32.93
C ASP A 304 10.23 -39.48 31.56
N SER A 305 10.68 -40.73 31.52
CA SER A 305 10.93 -41.48 30.28
C SER A 305 9.69 -42.16 29.68
N ASP A 306 8.61 -42.31 30.45
CA ASP A 306 7.39 -43.06 30.08
C ASP A 306 6.11 -42.20 30.06
N GLY A 307 6.24 -40.87 30.18
CA GLY A 307 5.09 -39.97 30.20
C GLY A 307 4.33 -39.92 28.85
N THR A 308 3.02 -40.18 28.87
CA THR A 308 2.15 -40.01 27.69
C THR A 308 2.09 -38.52 27.31
N LEU A 309 2.52 -38.18 26.09
CA LEU A 309 2.47 -36.80 25.59
C LEU A 309 1.01 -36.37 25.42
N LYS A 310 0.56 -35.41 26.24
CA LYS A 310 -0.79 -34.84 26.14
C LYS A 310 -0.82 -33.75 25.09
N GLY A 311 -1.86 -33.74 24.26
CA GLY A 311 -2.13 -32.64 23.33
C GLY A 311 -2.41 -31.32 24.04
N ASP A 312 -2.45 -30.23 23.29
CA ASP A 312 -2.58 -28.88 23.85
C ASP A 312 -4.03 -28.45 24.23
N GLY A 313 -4.99 -29.36 24.12
CA GLY A 313 -6.41 -29.09 24.35
C GLY A 313 -7.08 -28.23 23.27
N LYS A 314 -6.36 -27.86 22.20
CA LYS A 314 -6.84 -27.11 21.03
C LYS A 314 -6.66 -27.90 19.73
N GLY A 315 -6.53 -29.22 19.84
CA GLY A 315 -6.41 -30.15 18.72
C GLY A 315 -4.99 -30.51 18.33
N GLN A 316 -3.93 -29.90 18.88
CA GLN A 316 -2.56 -30.32 18.58
C GLN A 316 -2.26 -31.69 19.22
N GLN A 317 -1.74 -32.62 18.43
CA GLN A 317 -1.20 -33.89 18.91
C GLN A 317 0.32 -33.86 18.88
N TYR A 318 0.95 -34.53 19.84
CA TYR A 318 2.41 -34.57 19.96
C TYR A 318 2.95 -35.98 19.87
N ASN A 319 4.04 -36.12 19.12
CA ASN A 319 4.87 -37.31 19.01
C ASN A 319 6.30 -36.98 19.46
N THR A 320 7.05 -38.01 19.83
CA THR A 320 8.48 -37.87 20.17
C THR A 320 9.33 -37.77 18.91
N PRO A 321 10.51 -37.12 18.96
CA PRO A 321 11.48 -37.12 17.86
C PRO A 321 11.83 -38.53 17.38
N ALA A 322 11.95 -39.50 18.30
CA ALA A 322 12.25 -40.89 17.99
C ALA A 322 11.14 -41.55 17.15
N SER A 323 9.87 -41.25 17.44
CA SER A 323 8.74 -41.72 16.64
C SER A 323 8.73 -41.05 15.27
N ILE A 324 8.87 -39.72 15.22
CA ILE A 324 8.81 -38.93 13.98
C ILE A 324 9.92 -39.31 13.00
N ILE A 325 11.17 -39.38 13.48
CA ILE A 325 12.33 -39.64 12.62
C ILE A 325 12.54 -41.14 12.43
N GLY A 326 12.50 -41.92 13.52
CA GLY A 326 12.87 -43.34 13.50
C GLY A 326 11.76 -44.27 12.99
N VAL A 327 10.50 -43.98 13.31
CA VAL A 327 9.36 -44.85 12.94
C VAL A 327 8.65 -44.30 11.70
N ALA A 328 8.30 -43.02 11.70
CA ALA A 328 7.57 -42.41 10.61
C ALA A 328 8.46 -42.00 9.42
N GLY A 329 9.78 -42.04 9.58
CA GLY A 329 10.74 -41.83 8.50
C GLY A 329 10.87 -40.38 8.03
N SER A 330 10.51 -39.41 8.89
CA SER A 330 10.65 -37.99 8.59
C SER A 330 12.10 -37.52 8.69
N ASP A 331 12.44 -36.43 8.00
CA ASP A 331 13.79 -35.90 7.96
C ASP A 331 14.04 -34.87 9.06
N ILE A 332 13.09 -33.95 9.25
CA ILE A 332 13.20 -32.78 10.12
C ILE A 332 12.02 -32.74 11.08
N ALA A 333 12.30 -32.55 12.38
CA ALA A 333 11.28 -32.31 13.39
C ALA A 333 11.05 -30.80 13.57
N ILE A 334 9.80 -30.36 13.48
CA ILE A 334 9.40 -28.97 13.74
C ILE A 334 8.92 -28.85 15.20
N VAL A 335 9.64 -28.07 16.00
CA VAL A 335 9.40 -27.91 17.44
C VAL A 335 9.20 -26.43 17.79
N GLY A 336 8.08 -26.10 18.42
CA GLY A 336 7.78 -24.72 18.86
C GLY A 336 7.80 -24.57 20.37
N ARG A 337 6.62 -24.64 20.99
CA ARG A 337 6.40 -24.47 22.44
C ARG A 337 7.35 -25.29 23.32
N GLY A 338 7.76 -26.47 22.88
CA GLY A 338 8.69 -27.34 23.60
C GLY A 338 10.08 -26.74 23.83
N ILE A 339 10.51 -25.81 22.97
CA ILE A 339 11.81 -25.11 23.09
C ILE A 339 11.62 -23.68 23.60
N ILE A 340 10.66 -22.93 23.03
CA ILE A 340 10.45 -21.51 23.38
C ILE A 340 10.09 -21.32 24.85
N LYS A 341 9.34 -22.25 25.44
CA LYS A 341 8.91 -22.16 26.85
C LYS A 341 9.86 -22.82 27.84
N ALA A 342 10.99 -23.36 27.37
CA ALA A 342 11.98 -23.97 28.26
C ALA A 342 12.73 -22.88 29.04
N ASN A 343 13.20 -23.22 30.25
CA ASN A 343 14.00 -22.31 31.07
C ASN A 343 15.31 -21.93 30.36
N ASP A 344 15.97 -22.91 29.72
CA ASP A 344 17.06 -22.68 28.78
C ASP A 344 16.68 -23.20 27.38
N PRO A 345 16.23 -22.31 26.48
CA PRO A 345 15.86 -22.67 25.12
C PRO A 345 17.02 -23.25 24.29
N PHE A 346 18.27 -22.87 24.55
CA PHE A 346 19.41 -23.39 23.79
C PHE A 346 19.73 -24.82 24.22
N GLU A 347 19.82 -25.06 25.52
CA GLU A 347 20.06 -26.41 26.06
C GLU A 347 18.93 -27.38 25.66
N GLU A 348 17.67 -26.91 25.70
CA GLU A 348 16.54 -27.74 25.28
C GLU A 348 16.59 -28.00 23.77
N ALA A 349 16.93 -27.02 22.93
CA ALA A 349 17.13 -27.24 21.48
C ALA A 349 18.24 -28.27 21.21
N GLU A 350 19.36 -28.20 21.93
CA GLU A 350 20.39 -29.24 21.86
C GLU A 350 19.87 -30.60 22.32
N ARG A 351 19.02 -30.67 23.33
CA ARG A 351 18.39 -31.93 23.79
C ARG A 351 17.50 -32.55 22.70
N TYR A 352 16.78 -31.74 21.92
CA TYR A 352 16.06 -32.21 20.73
C TYR A 352 17.02 -32.69 19.63
N SER A 353 18.13 -31.98 19.39
CA SER A 353 19.15 -32.35 18.39
C SER A 353 19.92 -33.65 18.73
N ARG A 354 20.35 -33.82 19.99
CA ARG A 354 21.21 -34.94 20.44
C ARG A 354 20.52 -36.30 20.45
N ARG A 355 19.20 -36.36 20.56
CA ARG A 355 18.43 -37.63 20.51
C ARG A 355 18.40 -38.28 19.11
N ARG A 356 19.19 -37.75 18.16
CA ARG A 356 19.40 -38.23 16.79
C ARG A 356 20.52 -39.28 16.63
N ILE A 357 21.39 -39.53 17.60
CA ILE A 357 22.47 -40.53 17.43
C ILE A 357 21.97 -41.93 17.83
N GLY A 358 21.23 -42.58 16.93
CA GLY A 358 20.70 -43.93 17.13
C GLY A 358 20.70 -44.80 15.88
N ASN A 359 21.54 -44.49 14.88
CA ASN A 359 21.74 -45.35 13.71
C ASN A 359 23.21 -45.32 13.27
N SER A 360 24.07 -46.04 14.00
CA SER A 360 25.34 -46.61 13.53
C SER A 360 25.89 -47.57 14.60
N SER A 361 25.83 -48.87 14.31
CA SER A 361 26.60 -49.98 14.91
C SER A 361 26.74 -50.06 16.44
N ASP A 362 25.94 -50.91 17.09
CA ASP A 362 26.53 -51.95 17.94
C ASP A 362 25.60 -53.16 18.13
N GLY A 363 26.17 -54.35 18.02
CA GLY A 363 25.44 -55.61 18.07
C GLY A 363 25.27 -56.13 19.49
N SER A 364 24.05 -56.46 19.89
CA SER A 364 23.82 -57.57 20.81
C SER A 364 22.40 -58.14 20.65
N HIS A 365 22.35 -59.46 20.56
CA HIS A 365 21.14 -60.26 20.42
C HIS A 365 20.21 -60.13 21.62
N THR A 366 18.90 -60.01 21.40
CA THR A 366 17.93 -60.80 22.17
C THR A 366 16.65 -61.05 21.36
N THR A 367 16.36 -62.33 21.14
CA THR A 367 15.19 -62.89 20.48
C THR A 367 13.93 -62.80 21.33
N ALA A 368 12.79 -62.47 20.73
CA ALA A 368 11.49 -62.96 21.18
C ALA A 368 10.48 -63.05 20.02
N ARG A 369 10.15 -64.28 19.64
CA ARG A 369 8.97 -64.66 18.83
C ARG A 369 7.69 -64.37 19.61
N THR A 370 6.61 -63.94 18.95
CA THR A 370 5.31 -64.64 18.96
C THR A 370 4.26 -64.04 18.00
N SER A 371 3.85 -64.90 17.07
CA SER A 371 2.57 -65.20 16.41
C SER A 371 1.26 -64.41 16.69
N PRO A 372 0.26 -64.53 15.78
CA PRO A 372 -0.76 -63.53 15.47
C PRO A 372 -2.13 -63.80 16.10
N SER A 373 -2.97 -62.77 16.22
CA SER A 373 -4.40 -62.93 16.52
C SER A 373 -5.29 -62.24 15.48
N GLN A 374 -6.20 -63.06 14.98
CA GLN A 374 -7.23 -62.92 13.96
C GLN A 374 -8.07 -61.65 13.99
N GLN A 375 -8.28 -61.11 12.78
CA GLN A 375 -9.41 -60.29 12.40
C GLN A 375 -10.72 -61.07 12.55
N THR A 376 -11.69 -60.50 13.26
CA THR A 376 -13.11 -60.82 13.07
C THR A 376 -13.72 -59.77 12.14
N THR A 377 -14.11 -60.26 10.96
CA THR A 377 -14.94 -59.56 9.99
C THR A 377 -16.35 -59.39 10.53
N ASP A 378 -16.94 -58.20 10.39
CA ASP A 378 -18.37 -58.09 10.17
C ASP A 378 -18.66 -57.05 9.08
N ARG A 379 -19.18 -57.56 7.96
CA ARG A 379 -19.78 -56.78 6.87
C ARG A 379 -21.24 -56.53 7.24
N SER A 380 -21.69 -55.28 7.15
CA SER A 380 -23.10 -55.01 6.89
C SER A 380 -23.24 -53.90 5.84
N HIS A 381 -24.26 -54.06 5.01
CA HIS A 381 -24.44 -53.48 3.69
C HIS A 381 -24.79 -51.99 3.67
N SER A 382 -24.39 -51.37 2.57
CA SER A 382 -24.83 -50.11 1.99
C SER A 382 -26.34 -49.87 1.99
N THR A 383 -26.74 -48.65 2.32
CA THR A 383 -27.78 -47.92 1.55
C THR A 383 -27.19 -46.55 1.22
N GLY A 384 -27.04 -46.30 -0.08
CA GLY A 384 -26.50 -45.05 -0.60
C GLY A 384 -27.59 -44.01 -0.75
N ASP A 385 -27.26 -42.79 -0.36
CA ASP A 385 -27.87 -41.58 -0.88
C ASP A 385 -26.72 -40.74 -1.43
N ASP A 386 -26.55 -40.75 -2.76
CA ASP A 386 -25.64 -39.83 -3.45
C ASP A 386 -26.17 -38.40 -3.29
N PRO A 387 -25.37 -37.44 -2.78
CA PRO A 387 -25.82 -36.07 -2.65
C PRO A 387 -26.00 -35.43 -4.03
N THR A 388 -27.22 -34.98 -4.32
CA THR A 388 -27.52 -34.25 -5.57
C THR A 388 -26.60 -33.04 -5.76
N LEU A 389 -26.24 -32.74 -7.02
CA LEU A 389 -25.36 -31.62 -7.44
C LEU A 389 -25.73 -30.26 -6.84
N SER A 390 -26.99 -30.06 -6.43
CA SER A 390 -27.44 -28.84 -5.76
C SER A 390 -26.89 -28.66 -4.33
N SER A 391 -26.53 -29.74 -3.61
CA SER A 391 -25.94 -29.63 -2.28
C SER A 391 -24.43 -29.35 -2.33
N MET A 392 -23.75 -29.75 -3.41
CA MET A 392 -22.33 -29.50 -3.60
C MET A 392 -22.05 -28.03 -3.97
N ALA A 393 -22.93 -27.38 -4.73
CA ALA A 393 -22.77 -25.98 -5.14
C ALA A 393 -22.87 -24.97 -3.96
N ALA A 394 -23.69 -25.27 -2.94
CA ALA A 394 -23.82 -24.44 -1.75
C ALA A 394 -22.61 -24.56 -0.81
N ALA A 395 -21.92 -25.71 -0.81
CA ALA A 395 -20.72 -25.95 -0.02
C ALA A 395 -19.43 -25.35 -0.63
N LEU A 396 -19.45 -25.02 -1.93
CA LEU A 396 -18.30 -24.50 -2.68
C LEU A 396 -18.30 -22.97 -2.87
N GLY A 397 -19.23 -22.24 -2.25
CA GLY A 397 -19.19 -20.78 -2.18
C GLY A 397 -19.46 -20.02 -3.49
N TYR A 398 -19.97 -20.67 -4.54
CA TYR A 398 -20.36 -19.98 -5.76
C TYR A 398 -21.62 -19.11 -5.53
N SER A 399 -21.48 -17.81 -5.74
CA SER A 399 -22.58 -16.83 -5.73
C SER A 399 -23.59 -17.11 -6.85
N GLN A 400 -24.88 -16.87 -6.57
CA GLN A 400 -25.98 -16.97 -7.55
C GLN A 400 -26.17 -15.72 -8.43
N THR A 401 -25.22 -14.78 -8.46
CA THR A 401 -25.40 -13.49 -9.15
C THR A 401 -24.80 -13.44 -10.57
N ARG A 402 -25.23 -14.34 -11.47
CA ARG A 402 -25.23 -14.21 -12.97
C ARG A 402 -25.59 -15.55 -13.65
N PRO A 403 -25.92 -15.57 -14.96
CA PRO A 403 -26.10 -16.83 -15.67
C PRO A 403 -24.74 -17.53 -15.79
N SER A 404 -24.42 -18.37 -14.81
CA SER A 404 -23.28 -19.28 -14.88
C SER A 404 -23.65 -20.50 -15.73
N THR A 405 -22.65 -21.28 -16.16
CA THR A 405 -22.86 -22.58 -16.82
C THR A 405 -23.84 -23.48 -16.03
N LEU A 406 -23.89 -23.31 -14.71
CA LEU A 406 -24.77 -24.01 -13.78
C LEU A 406 -26.25 -23.56 -13.85
N SER A 407 -26.51 -22.30 -14.20
CA SER A 407 -27.85 -21.76 -14.49
C SER A 407 -28.39 -22.31 -15.82
N LEU A 408 -27.51 -22.47 -16.82
CA LEU A 408 -27.85 -23.12 -18.09
C LEU A 408 -28.16 -24.62 -17.89
N LEU A 409 -27.36 -25.31 -17.07
CA LEU A 409 -27.56 -26.73 -16.73
C LEU A 409 -28.84 -26.96 -15.91
N ARG A 410 -29.19 -26.09 -14.95
CA ARG A 410 -30.47 -26.15 -14.24
C ARG A 410 -31.68 -25.94 -15.15
N THR A 411 -31.57 -25.07 -16.15
CA THR A 411 -32.66 -24.82 -17.11
C THR A 411 -32.87 -26.03 -18.03
N ILE A 412 -31.80 -26.77 -18.31
CA ILE A 412 -31.85 -28.05 -19.06
C ILE A 412 -32.43 -29.18 -18.18
N GLU A 413 -32.05 -29.26 -16.89
CA GLU A 413 -32.59 -30.26 -15.96
C GLU A 413 -34.07 -30.03 -15.59
N THR A 414 -34.51 -28.77 -15.49
CA THR A 414 -35.89 -28.42 -15.11
C THR A 414 -36.87 -28.50 -16.28
N ALA A 415 -36.39 -28.65 -17.51
CA ALA A 415 -37.25 -28.91 -18.68
C ALA A 415 -37.84 -30.34 -18.68
N ASP A 416 -37.28 -31.26 -17.88
CA ASP A 416 -37.62 -32.70 -17.92
C ASP A 416 -38.49 -33.21 -16.76
N GLN A 417 -38.93 -32.34 -15.85
CA GLN A 417 -39.74 -32.77 -14.70
C GLN A 417 -41.03 -31.96 -14.53
N GLN A 418 -42.15 -32.53 -15.00
CA GLN A 418 -43.48 -32.14 -14.55
C GLN A 418 -43.79 -32.73 -13.16
N PRO A 419 -44.49 -32.00 -12.26
CA PRO A 419 -44.71 -32.44 -10.89
C PRO A 419 -45.93 -33.37 -10.75
N GLY A 420 -45.74 -34.51 -10.09
CA GLY A 420 -46.81 -35.31 -9.49
C GLY A 420 -46.88 -35.07 -7.96
N PRO A 421 -48.06 -35.15 -7.31
CA PRO A 421 -48.21 -34.69 -5.93
C PRO A 421 -47.98 -35.81 -4.92
N GLY A 422 -47.20 -35.51 -3.86
CA GLY A 422 -47.27 -36.21 -2.58
C GLY A 422 -45.93 -36.57 -1.96
N GLY A 423 -45.67 -36.04 -0.74
CA GLY A 423 -44.62 -36.57 0.14
C GLY A 423 -43.89 -35.50 0.95
N ARG A 424 -44.43 -35.11 2.11
CA ARG A 424 -43.65 -34.51 3.21
C ARG A 424 -43.03 -35.65 4.05
N THR A 425 -41.81 -35.48 4.57
CA THR A 425 -41.49 -35.50 6.03
C THR A 425 -39.98 -35.37 6.35
N SER A 426 -39.69 -34.53 7.35
CA SER A 426 -38.69 -34.63 8.44
C SER A 426 -37.19 -34.80 8.16
N SER A 427 -36.44 -33.68 8.10
CA SER A 427 -34.99 -33.65 8.37
C SER A 427 -34.45 -32.31 8.95
N SER A 428 -35.31 -31.40 9.43
CA SER A 428 -34.91 -30.00 9.68
C SER A 428 -34.36 -29.65 11.07
N HIS A 429 -34.21 -30.59 12.02
CA HIS A 429 -33.91 -30.23 13.41
C HIS A 429 -32.43 -30.34 13.84
N HIS A 430 -31.57 -31.03 13.08
CA HIS A 430 -30.15 -31.21 13.47
C HIS A 430 -29.16 -30.24 12.79
N GLN A 431 -29.52 -29.56 11.70
CA GLN A 431 -28.65 -28.57 11.04
C GLN A 431 -28.76 -27.15 11.63
N THR A 432 -29.88 -26.79 12.27
CA THR A 432 -30.11 -25.45 12.83
C THR A 432 -29.28 -25.15 14.07
N ALA A 433 -29.00 -26.15 14.92
CA ALA A 433 -28.30 -25.94 16.19
C ALA A 433 -26.80 -25.63 16.04
N ALA A 434 -26.15 -26.19 15.00
CA ALA A 434 -24.72 -25.96 14.75
C ALA A 434 -24.45 -24.55 14.20
N VAL A 435 -25.31 -24.06 13.28
CA VAL A 435 -25.23 -22.71 12.70
C VAL A 435 -25.59 -21.62 13.74
N GLU A 436 -26.51 -21.91 14.66
CA GLU A 436 -26.85 -20.99 15.75
C GLU A 436 -25.69 -20.78 16.74
N SER A 437 -24.82 -21.78 16.93
CA SER A 437 -23.66 -21.69 17.83
C SER A 437 -22.52 -20.82 17.29
N GLU A 438 -22.31 -20.77 15.96
CA GLU A 438 -21.27 -19.93 15.34
C GLU A 438 -21.70 -18.45 15.20
N LEU A 439 -23.00 -18.20 15.05
CA LEU A 439 -23.54 -16.84 14.91
C LEU A 439 -23.71 -16.11 16.25
N ALA A 440 -23.74 -16.83 17.38
CA ALA A 440 -23.88 -16.25 18.71
C ALA A 440 -22.87 -15.13 19.05
N PRO A 441 -21.54 -15.28 18.83
CA PRO A 441 -20.58 -14.20 19.09
C PRO A 441 -20.78 -12.99 18.16
N ILE A 442 -21.17 -13.23 16.91
CA ILE A 442 -21.48 -12.17 15.94
C ILE A 442 -22.71 -11.36 16.39
N ARG A 443 -23.76 -12.05 16.86
CA ARG A 443 -24.99 -11.40 17.38
C ARG A 443 -24.70 -10.53 18.60
N GLU A 444 -23.95 -11.03 19.58
CA GLU A 444 -23.61 -10.24 20.76
C GLU A 444 -22.70 -9.06 20.43
N LYS A 445 -21.73 -9.22 19.51
CA LYS A 445 -20.92 -8.10 19.04
C LYS A 445 -21.76 -7.04 18.31
N TYR A 446 -22.64 -7.44 17.38
CA TYR A 446 -23.53 -6.52 16.68
C TYR A 446 -24.42 -5.73 17.65
N LYS A 447 -25.04 -6.43 18.59
CA LYS A 447 -25.90 -5.84 19.62
C LYS A 447 -25.13 -4.89 20.53
N GLY A 448 -23.91 -5.24 20.92
CA GLY A 448 -23.01 -4.39 21.69
C GLY A 448 -22.69 -3.07 20.97
N LEU A 449 -22.43 -3.13 19.66
CA LEU A 449 -22.15 -1.96 18.83
C LEU A 449 -23.40 -1.10 18.65
N VAL A 450 -24.53 -1.67 18.26
CA VAL A 450 -25.80 -0.94 18.05
C VAL A 450 -26.26 -0.22 19.32
N ARG A 451 -26.00 -0.80 20.50
CA ARG A 451 -26.32 -0.18 21.80
C ARG A 451 -25.55 1.12 22.09
N GLN A 452 -24.46 1.39 21.37
CA GLN A 452 -23.71 2.64 21.51
C GLN A 452 -24.36 3.81 20.76
N LEU A 453 -25.37 3.55 19.91
CA LEU A 453 -26.13 4.62 19.28
C LEU A 453 -26.80 5.49 20.36
N PRO A 454 -26.72 6.82 20.24
CA PRO A 454 -27.33 7.70 21.22
C PRO A 454 -28.86 7.65 21.09
N ALA A 455 -29.56 8.21 22.08
CA ALA A 455 -31.01 8.32 22.03
C ALA A 455 -31.48 9.05 20.76
N LYS A 456 -32.65 8.67 20.24
CA LYS A 456 -33.20 9.17 18.97
C LYS A 456 -33.16 10.70 18.82
N THR A 457 -33.47 11.43 19.90
CA THR A 457 -33.43 12.90 19.91
C THR A 457 -32.06 13.48 19.58
N TYR A 458 -30.96 12.81 19.95
CA TYR A 458 -29.60 13.21 19.57
C TYR A 458 -29.27 12.79 18.14
N VAL A 459 -29.69 11.60 17.74
CA VAL A 459 -29.54 11.10 16.37
C VAL A 459 -30.17 12.07 15.37
N ASP A 460 -31.44 12.43 15.57
CA ASP A 460 -32.18 13.32 14.66
C ASP A 460 -31.50 14.69 14.52
N ARG A 461 -30.96 15.24 15.62
CA ARG A 461 -30.24 16.53 15.61
C ARG A 461 -28.90 16.45 14.87
N LEU A 462 -28.09 15.43 15.16
CA LEU A 462 -26.77 15.25 14.53
C LEU A 462 -26.90 14.93 13.03
N VAL A 463 -27.87 14.09 12.66
CA VAL A 463 -28.21 13.84 11.25
C VAL A 463 -28.61 15.14 10.55
N GLY A 464 -29.47 15.95 11.18
CA GLY A 464 -29.86 17.26 10.65
C GLY A 464 -28.67 18.19 10.43
N MET A 465 -27.72 18.25 11.38
CA MET A 465 -26.47 19.01 11.24
C MET A 465 -25.64 18.52 10.06
N TYR A 466 -25.47 17.20 9.89
CA TYR A 466 -24.73 16.64 8.76
C TYR A 466 -25.32 17.04 7.40
N PHE A 467 -26.64 16.87 7.22
CA PHE A 467 -27.28 17.20 5.94
C PHE A 467 -27.31 18.70 5.64
N LYS A 468 -27.38 19.54 6.68
CA LYS A 468 -27.34 20.99 6.52
C LYS A 468 -25.93 21.49 6.19
N ASP A 469 -24.93 21.08 6.97
CA ASP A 469 -23.64 21.77 7.02
C ASP A 469 -22.52 21.04 6.23
N LEU A 470 -22.68 19.74 5.92
CA LEU A 470 -21.62 18.93 5.29
C LEU A 470 -22.04 18.22 4.00
N HIS A 471 -23.30 17.79 3.89
CA HIS A 471 -23.75 16.94 2.78
C HIS A 471 -23.52 17.55 1.39
N HIS A 472 -23.77 18.85 1.23
CA HIS A 472 -23.61 19.56 -0.05
C HIS A 472 -22.16 19.53 -0.61
N GLN A 473 -21.15 19.30 0.24
CA GLN A 473 -19.74 19.25 -0.18
C GLN A 473 -19.45 18.08 -1.12
N TYR A 474 -20.15 16.96 -0.93
CA TYR A 474 -19.91 15.74 -1.70
C TYR A 474 -21.19 15.17 -2.32
N ASN A 475 -22.37 15.31 -1.71
CA ASN A 475 -23.62 14.75 -2.24
C ASN A 475 -23.52 13.23 -2.51
N PHE A 476 -22.77 12.50 -1.69
CA PHE A 476 -22.56 11.06 -1.89
C PHE A 476 -23.83 10.26 -1.57
N LEU A 477 -24.51 10.64 -0.49
CA LEU A 477 -25.80 10.06 -0.08
C LEU A 477 -26.95 10.69 -0.87
N ASP A 478 -28.12 10.07 -0.84
CA ASP A 478 -29.37 10.72 -1.19
C ASP A 478 -30.14 11.01 0.10
N GLN A 479 -30.51 12.27 0.30
CA GLN A 479 -31.11 12.72 1.56
C GLN A 479 -32.47 12.04 1.81
N SER A 480 -33.34 11.99 0.80
CA SER A 480 -34.65 11.35 0.90
C SER A 480 -34.55 9.86 1.22
N ILE A 481 -33.72 9.12 0.48
CA ILE A 481 -33.52 7.68 0.69
C ILE A 481 -32.95 7.43 2.09
N PHE A 482 -32.02 8.26 2.56
CA PHE A 482 -31.47 8.12 3.90
C PHE A 482 -32.53 8.31 4.98
N TYR A 483 -33.39 9.33 4.87
CA TYR A 483 -34.47 9.54 5.84
C TYR A 483 -35.50 8.41 5.82
N GLU A 484 -35.81 7.84 4.65
CA GLU A 484 -36.65 6.64 4.55
C GLU A 484 -36.03 5.44 5.28
N GLN A 485 -34.72 5.23 5.12
CA GLN A 485 -33.98 4.18 5.83
C GLN A 485 -33.93 4.42 7.34
N LEU A 486 -33.76 5.68 7.78
CA LEU A 486 -33.79 6.05 9.20
C LEU A 486 -35.17 5.79 9.81
N ASP A 487 -36.22 6.12 9.07
CA ASP A 487 -37.60 5.84 9.46
C ASP A 487 -37.89 4.34 9.52
N GLU A 488 -37.40 3.55 8.56
CA GLU A 488 -37.46 2.09 8.58
C GLU A 488 -36.76 1.54 9.83
N TRP A 489 -35.52 1.97 10.08
CA TRP A 489 -34.72 1.57 11.24
C TRP A 489 -35.44 1.87 12.56
N ASN A 490 -36.02 3.06 12.69
CA ASN A 490 -36.75 3.48 13.89
C ASN A 490 -38.04 2.67 14.13
N ARG A 491 -38.60 2.04 13.11
CA ARG A 491 -39.81 1.19 13.21
C ARG A 491 -39.50 -0.28 13.48
N LEU A 492 -38.22 -0.69 13.43
CA LEU A 492 -37.85 -2.09 13.64
C LEU A 492 -38.19 -2.56 15.07
N PRO A 493 -38.86 -3.71 15.23
CA PRO A 493 -39.07 -4.32 16.53
C PRO A 493 -37.74 -4.61 17.24
N PHE A 494 -37.66 -4.29 18.54
CA PHE A 494 -36.46 -4.52 19.36
C PHE A 494 -35.93 -5.97 19.29
N ALA A 495 -36.83 -6.95 19.16
CA ALA A 495 -36.47 -8.36 19.02
C ALA A 495 -35.59 -8.65 17.78
N LEU A 496 -35.76 -7.90 16.68
CA LEU A 496 -34.97 -8.07 15.46
C LEU A 496 -33.54 -7.54 15.61
N LEU A 497 -33.31 -6.57 16.50
CA LEU A 497 -31.96 -6.05 16.80
C LEU A 497 -31.05 -7.10 17.45
N SER A 498 -31.66 -8.11 18.09
CA SER A 498 -30.94 -9.25 18.67
C SER A 498 -30.70 -10.39 17.67
N THR A 499 -31.24 -10.29 16.45
CA THR A 499 -31.15 -11.29 15.38
C THR A 499 -30.81 -10.62 14.04
N PRO A 500 -29.62 -10.01 13.88
CA PRO A 500 -29.21 -9.28 12.67
C PRO A 500 -29.29 -10.12 11.39
N GLU A 501 -29.21 -11.44 11.48
CA GLU A 501 -29.37 -12.35 10.35
C GLU A 501 -30.77 -12.29 9.70
N ARG A 502 -31.80 -11.89 10.47
CA ARG A 502 -33.19 -11.74 9.99
C ARG A 502 -33.46 -10.38 9.36
N LEU A 503 -32.53 -9.43 9.51
CA LEU A 503 -32.64 -8.11 8.87
C LEU A 503 -32.24 -8.21 7.40
N PRO A 504 -32.92 -7.46 6.50
CA PRO A 504 -32.42 -7.20 5.15
C PRO A 504 -30.98 -6.65 5.20
N LEU A 505 -30.15 -6.96 4.21
CA LEU A 505 -28.73 -6.54 4.18
C LEU A 505 -28.59 -5.02 4.39
N ARG A 506 -29.39 -4.21 3.69
CA ARG A 506 -29.43 -2.75 3.89
C ARG A 506 -29.58 -2.33 5.36
N MET A 507 -30.50 -2.96 6.10
CA MET A 507 -30.81 -2.62 7.50
C MET A 507 -29.79 -3.20 8.46
N ARG A 508 -29.12 -4.28 8.07
CA ARG A 508 -28.00 -4.85 8.82
C ARG A 508 -26.83 -3.87 8.86
N PHE A 509 -26.52 -3.21 7.75
CA PHE A 509 -25.41 -2.25 7.64
C PHE A 509 -25.81 -0.79 7.91
N PHE A 510 -27.10 -0.45 7.92
CA PHE A 510 -27.57 0.92 8.16
C PHE A 510 -27.02 1.57 9.45
N PRO A 511 -26.91 0.85 10.60
CA PRO A 511 -26.28 1.42 11.79
C PRO A 511 -24.83 1.85 11.56
N ALA A 512 -24.09 1.17 10.69
CA ALA A 512 -22.74 1.58 10.33
C ALA A 512 -22.75 2.95 9.66
N LEU A 513 -23.60 3.14 8.65
CA LEU A 513 -23.76 4.43 7.97
C LEU A 513 -24.19 5.52 8.96
N LEU A 514 -25.14 5.21 9.86
CA LEU A 514 -25.60 6.13 10.88
C LEU A 514 -24.45 6.55 11.80
N PHE A 515 -23.67 5.61 12.32
CA PHE A 515 -22.48 5.92 13.13
C PHE A 515 -21.49 6.84 12.42
N GLN A 516 -21.23 6.63 11.12
CA GLN A 516 -20.32 7.50 10.37
C GLN A 516 -20.87 8.92 10.19
N ILE A 517 -22.17 9.07 9.95
CA ILE A 517 -22.83 10.37 9.88
C ILE A 517 -22.76 11.09 11.24
N LEU A 518 -23.08 10.39 12.32
CA LEU A 518 -23.02 10.94 13.68
C LEU A 518 -21.59 11.35 14.06
N ALA A 519 -20.61 10.50 13.79
CA ALA A 519 -19.19 10.78 14.01
C ALA A 519 -18.76 12.05 13.27
N THR A 520 -19.11 12.16 11.99
CA THR A 520 -18.76 13.34 11.19
C THR A 520 -19.47 14.61 11.69
N ALA A 521 -20.75 14.51 12.10
CA ALA A 521 -21.50 15.64 12.65
C ALA A 521 -20.94 16.13 14.00
N LEU A 522 -20.45 15.21 14.85
CA LEU A 522 -19.82 15.56 16.13
C LEU A 522 -18.57 16.44 15.96
N LEU A 523 -17.88 16.37 14.82
CA LEU A 523 -16.73 17.23 14.52
C LEU A 523 -17.11 18.72 14.31
N LEU A 524 -18.40 19.00 14.06
CA LEU A 524 -18.95 20.36 13.97
C LEU A 524 -19.22 20.98 15.35
N LEU A 525 -19.14 20.20 16.42
CA LEU A 525 -19.38 20.72 17.77
C LEU A 525 -18.21 21.56 18.27
N PRO A 526 -18.45 22.43 19.27
CA PRO A 526 -17.45 23.34 19.80
C PRO A 526 -16.13 22.65 20.21
N PRO A 527 -15.01 23.39 20.17
CA PRO A 527 -13.70 22.85 20.55
C PRO A 527 -13.64 22.42 22.02
N PRO A 528 -12.62 21.62 22.41
CA PRO A 528 -12.43 21.18 23.79
C PRO A 528 -12.47 22.32 24.81
N GLY A 529 -13.12 22.09 25.95
CA GLY A 529 -13.27 23.10 27.01
C GLY A 529 -14.46 24.05 26.84
N THR A 530 -15.13 24.06 25.69
CA THR A 530 -16.40 24.79 25.51
C THR A 530 -17.58 23.83 25.77
N PRO A 531 -18.42 24.08 26.79
CA PRO A 531 -19.57 23.23 27.05
C PRO A 531 -20.64 23.42 25.98
N ASP A 532 -21.23 22.31 25.53
CA ASP A 532 -22.40 22.29 24.67
C ASP A 532 -23.63 21.82 25.48
N PRO A 533 -24.67 22.68 25.62
CA PRO A 533 -25.79 22.42 26.52
C PRO A 533 -26.67 21.25 26.08
N VAL A 534 -26.54 20.79 24.85
CA VAL A 534 -27.33 19.68 24.29
C VAL A 534 -26.52 18.40 24.33
N PHE A 535 -25.33 18.41 23.74
CA PHE A 535 -24.57 17.20 23.43
C PHE A 535 -23.57 16.78 24.51
N ASP A 536 -23.24 17.63 25.49
CA ASP A 536 -22.29 17.26 26.56
C ASP A 536 -22.73 16.02 27.33
N ALA A 537 -24.04 15.76 27.43
CA ALA A 537 -24.59 14.56 28.06
C ALA A 537 -24.19 13.24 27.36
N LEU A 538 -23.69 13.30 26.11
CA LEU A 538 -23.18 12.13 25.40
C LEU A 538 -21.77 11.71 25.86
N LYS A 539 -21.03 12.60 26.53
CA LYS A 539 -19.70 12.30 27.06
C LYS A 539 -19.85 11.49 28.35
N TYR A 540 -19.31 10.28 28.37
CA TYR A 540 -19.41 9.37 29.51
C TYR A 540 -18.21 9.42 30.46
N ALA A 541 -17.12 10.10 30.07
CA ALA A 541 -15.90 10.22 30.87
C ALA A 541 -15.50 11.69 31.05
N GLY A 542 -14.97 12.02 32.24
CA GLY A 542 -14.43 13.35 32.52
C GLY A 542 -13.25 13.67 31.60
N GLY A 543 -13.24 14.88 31.02
CA GLY A 543 -12.20 15.31 30.08
C GLY A 543 -12.36 14.77 28.65
N MET A 544 -13.39 13.97 28.38
CA MET A 544 -13.68 13.47 27.03
C MET A 544 -14.08 14.61 26.08
N THR A 545 -13.46 14.66 24.91
CA THR A 545 -13.81 15.62 23.84
C THR A 545 -14.87 15.03 22.91
N PHE A 546 -15.55 15.87 22.14
CA PHE A 546 -16.45 15.38 21.07
C PHE A 546 -15.69 14.65 19.96
N GLU A 547 -14.41 14.94 19.78
CA GLU A 547 -13.53 14.25 18.83
C GLU A 547 -13.24 12.80 19.27
N ASN A 548 -13.02 12.58 20.57
CA ASN A 548 -12.89 11.22 21.12
C ASN A 548 -14.18 10.43 20.88
N LEU A 549 -15.33 11.04 21.20
CA LEU A 549 -16.64 10.40 21.00
C LEU A 549 -16.92 10.12 19.51
N ALA A 550 -16.54 11.04 18.63
CA ALA A 550 -16.67 10.88 17.20
C ALA A 550 -15.80 9.71 16.68
N THR A 551 -14.60 9.55 17.23
CA THR A 551 -13.70 8.43 16.92
C THR A 551 -14.32 7.11 17.35
N ASP A 552 -14.84 7.02 18.59
CA ASP A 552 -15.54 5.83 19.09
C ASP A 552 -16.73 5.44 18.19
N TYR A 553 -17.52 6.42 17.76
CA TYR A 553 -18.64 6.20 16.84
C TYR A 553 -18.16 5.74 15.47
N SER A 554 -17.14 6.39 14.91
CA SER A 554 -16.58 5.98 13.62
C SER A 554 -16.08 4.54 13.66
N ASP A 555 -15.37 4.14 14.73
CA ASP A 555 -14.84 2.78 14.89
C ASP A 555 -15.94 1.75 15.12
N SER A 556 -17.00 2.11 15.83
CA SER A 556 -18.21 1.28 15.92
C SER A 556 -18.84 1.04 14.54
N GLY A 557 -18.94 2.08 13.71
CA GLY A 557 -19.42 1.93 12.34
C GLY A 557 -18.54 1.01 11.49
N ALA A 558 -17.22 1.16 11.57
CA ALA A 558 -16.29 0.28 10.85
C ALA A 558 -16.34 -1.18 11.33
N ALA A 559 -16.49 -1.38 12.64
CA ALA A 559 -16.63 -2.71 13.22
C ALA A 559 -17.89 -3.43 12.72
N ILE A 560 -18.99 -2.71 12.49
CA ILE A 560 -20.22 -3.27 11.91
C ILE A 560 -20.00 -3.67 10.44
N VAL A 561 -19.36 -2.82 9.63
CA VAL A 561 -19.03 -3.13 8.22
C VAL A 561 -18.23 -4.43 8.11
N ASN A 562 -17.25 -4.62 9.01
CA ASN A 562 -16.36 -5.77 8.97
C ASN A 562 -16.95 -7.04 9.63
N LEU A 563 -18.17 -6.99 10.17
CA LEU A 563 -18.71 -8.06 11.01
C LEU A 563 -19.24 -9.27 10.22
N PHE A 564 -19.79 -9.06 9.02
CA PHE A 564 -20.53 -10.07 8.27
C PHE A 564 -19.77 -10.66 7.07
N GLY A 565 -18.47 -10.36 6.95
CA GLY A 565 -17.62 -10.81 5.85
C GLY A 565 -17.92 -10.13 4.51
N LYS A 566 -17.09 -10.40 3.50
CA LYS A 566 -17.19 -9.76 2.17
C LYS A 566 -18.25 -10.36 1.24
N SER A 567 -18.86 -11.48 1.63
CA SER A 567 -19.96 -12.11 0.88
C SER A 567 -21.32 -11.42 1.12
N ALA A 568 -21.42 -10.59 2.16
CA ALA A 568 -22.61 -9.82 2.50
C ALA A 568 -22.32 -8.32 2.28
N LEU A 569 -22.43 -7.85 1.04
CA LEU A 569 -22.27 -6.43 0.70
C LEU A 569 -23.61 -5.81 0.27
N ASP A 570 -23.75 -4.53 0.57
CA ASP A 570 -24.88 -3.70 0.15
C ASP A 570 -24.38 -2.29 -0.21
N GLU A 571 -25.19 -1.51 -0.91
CA GLU A 571 -24.87 -0.12 -1.25
C GLU A 571 -24.62 0.73 0.01
N VAL A 572 -25.32 0.43 1.10
CA VAL A 572 -25.11 1.05 2.42
C VAL A 572 -23.70 0.81 2.96
N THR A 573 -23.08 -0.33 2.64
CA THR A 573 -21.70 -0.64 3.04
C THR A 573 -20.72 0.34 2.39
N VAL A 574 -20.87 0.57 1.08
CA VAL A 574 -20.03 1.52 0.31
C VAL A 574 -20.26 2.94 0.81
N GLN A 575 -21.51 3.31 1.10
CA GLN A 575 -21.86 4.59 1.71
C GLN A 575 -21.17 4.79 3.06
N ALA A 576 -21.24 3.81 3.97
CA ALA A 576 -20.58 3.90 5.26
C ALA A 576 -19.05 4.04 5.12
N GLN A 577 -18.43 3.28 4.22
CA GLN A 577 -16.99 3.38 3.96
C GLN A 577 -16.57 4.75 3.41
N PHE A 578 -17.34 5.31 2.48
CA PHE A 578 -17.06 6.65 1.95
C PHE A 578 -17.20 7.73 3.03
N ILE A 579 -18.25 7.70 3.86
CA ILE A 579 -18.40 8.66 4.96
C ILE A 579 -17.31 8.48 6.02
N ARG A 580 -16.84 7.25 6.28
CA ARG A 580 -15.66 7.03 7.13
C ARG A 580 -14.40 7.66 6.53
N ALA A 581 -14.17 7.51 5.24
CA ALA A 581 -13.05 8.15 4.57
C ALA A 581 -13.13 9.68 4.68
N LEU A 582 -14.35 10.25 4.58
CA LEU A 582 -14.58 11.67 4.83
C LEU A 582 -14.27 12.06 6.28
N PHE A 583 -14.70 11.27 7.27
CA PHE A 583 -14.35 11.49 8.67
C PHE A 583 -12.83 11.50 8.89
N GLN A 584 -12.12 10.51 8.34
CA GLN A 584 -10.66 10.40 8.41
C GLN A 584 -9.96 11.62 7.81
N LYS A 585 -10.49 12.15 6.71
CA LYS A 585 -10.01 13.39 6.09
C LYS A 585 -10.15 14.60 7.03
N TYR A 586 -11.23 14.72 7.79
CA TYR A 586 -11.39 15.80 8.78
C TYR A 586 -10.51 15.63 10.02
N THR A 587 -10.18 14.40 10.39
CA THR A 587 -9.31 14.09 11.54
C THR A 587 -7.85 13.91 11.15
N ALA A 588 -7.44 14.37 9.96
CA ALA A 588 -6.06 14.32 9.46
C ALA A 588 -5.46 12.92 9.22
N HIS A 589 -6.28 11.87 9.16
CA HIS A 589 -5.89 10.50 8.84
C HIS A 589 -5.93 10.25 7.32
N VAL A 590 -5.09 10.99 6.58
CA VAL A 590 -5.12 11.01 5.10
C VAL A 590 -4.72 9.67 4.50
N ILE A 591 -3.79 8.95 5.14
CA ILE A 591 -3.31 7.64 4.67
C ILE A 591 -4.41 6.60 4.79
N GLU A 592 -5.08 6.56 5.95
CA GLU A 592 -6.20 5.67 6.22
C GLU A 592 -7.39 6.00 5.31
N CYS A 593 -7.59 7.28 5.01
CA CYS A 593 -8.58 7.74 4.04
C CYS A 593 -8.31 7.17 2.65
N TRP A 594 -7.08 7.24 2.15
CA TRP A 594 -6.69 6.67 0.85
C TRP A 594 -6.95 5.17 0.78
N HIS A 595 -6.53 4.41 1.80
CA HIS A 595 -6.82 2.97 1.88
C HIS A 595 -8.33 2.66 2.02
N GLY A 596 -9.07 3.50 2.75
CA GLY A 596 -10.51 3.39 2.91
C GLY A 596 -11.26 3.57 1.58
N ILE A 597 -10.86 4.53 0.76
CA ILE A 597 -11.41 4.74 -0.59
C ILE A 597 -11.09 3.55 -1.50
N ALA A 598 -9.86 3.03 -1.46
CA ALA A 598 -9.48 1.84 -2.21
C ALA A 598 -10.38 0.63 -1.85
N ALA A 599 -10.65 0.42 -0.56
CA ALA A 599 -11.56 -0.62 -0.09
C ALA A 599 -13.00 -0.40 -0.57
N ALA A 600 -13.50 0.85 -0.50
CA ALA A 600 -14.83 1.20 -0.98
C ALA A 600 -14.99 0.99 -2.49
N ILE A 601 -13.95 1.27 -3.28
CA ILE A 601 -13.93 1.00 -4.73
C ILE A 601 -14.05 -0.49 -5.01
N ARG A 602 -13.30 -1.34 -4.29
CA ARG A 602 -13.37 -2.79 -4.47
C ARG A 602 -14.73 -3.35 -4.07
N ASP A 603 -15.29 -2.89 -2.96
CA ASP A 603 -16.63 -3.33 -2.52
C ASP A 603 -17.72 -2.82 -3.51
N ALA A 604 -17.58 -1.62 -4.08
CA ALA A 604 -18.46 -1.12 -5.15
C ALA A 604 -18.32 -1.90 -6.47
N GLN A 605 -17.09 -2.32 -6.81
CA GLN A 605 -16.82 -3.18 -7.96
C GLN A 605 -17.47 -4.55 -7.80
N GLU A 606 -17.42 -5.15 -6.60
CA GLU A 606 -18.08 -6.41 -6.27
C GLU A 606 -19.61 -6.30 -6.42
N LEU A 607 -20.18 -5.15 -6.06
CA LEU A 607 -21.60 -4.84 -6.31
C LEU A 607 -21.91 -4.60 -7.79
N GLY A 608 -20.92 -4.57 -8.68
CA GLY A 608 -21.09 -4.36 -10.12
C GLY A 608 -21.19 -2.90 -10.57
N MET A 609 -20.90 -1.92 -9.72
CA MET A 609 -21.07 -0.49 -10.06
C MET A 609 -20.12 0.03 -11.16
N HIS A 610 -19.12 -0.77 -11.53
CA HIS A 610 -18.07 -0.39 -12.48
C HIS A 610 -18.41 -0.69 -13.96
N ARG A 611 -19.58 -1.28 -14.26
CA ARG A 611 -19.98 -1.64 -15.63
C ARG A 611 -21.50 -1.55 -15.80
N ASP A 612 -21.94 -0.87 -16.86
CA ASP A 612 -23.36 -0.70 -17.20
C ASP A 612 -24.10 -2.04 -17.38
N ALA A 613 -23.42 -3.04 -17.93
CA ALA A 613 -24.00 -4.38 -18.13
C ALA A 613 -24.41 -5.08 -16.82
N LEU A 614 -23.98 -4.55 -15.67
CA LEU A 614 -24.19 -5.11 -14.34
C LEU A 614 -25.18 -4.28 -13.51
N ASP A 615 -25.83 -3.30 -14.13
CA ASP A 615 -26.86 -2.51 -13.47
C ASP A 615 -27.99 -3.39 -12.95
N PRO A 616 -28.56 -3.06 -11.76
CA PRO A 616 -29.66 -3.82 -11.19
C PRO A 616 -30.88 -3.83 -12.12
N LYS A 617 -31.63 -4.92 -12.06
CA LYS A 617 -32.90 -5.07 -12.76
C LYS A 617 -34.05 -4.68 -11.82
N PRO A 618 -35.17 -4.18 -12.35
CA PRO A 618 -36.35 -3.90 -11.53
C PRO A 618 -36.85 -5.18 -10.86
N GLU A 619 -37.47 -5.03 -9.70
CA GLU A 619 -37.98 -6.16 -8.89
C GLU A 619 -39.14 -6.87 -9.59
N ASP A 620 -39.96 -6.11 -10.31
CA ASP A 620 -41.08 -6.60 -11.11
C ASP A 620 -41.27 -5.77 -12.39
N SER A 621 -42.28 -6.11 -13.18
CA SER A 621 -42.61 -5.39 -14.42
C SER A 621 -43.50 -4.16 -14.19
N SER A 622 -43.72 -3.73 -12.95
CA SER A 622 -44.52 -2.54 -12.66
C SER A 622 -43.78 -1.27 -13.04
N VAL A 623 -44.52 -0.23 -13.45
CA VAL A 623 -43.95 1.08 -13.78
C VAL A 623 -43.20 1.66 -12.57
N GLU A 624 -43.76 1.52 -11.37
CA GLU A 624 -43.13 1.98 -10.13
C GLU A 624 -41.76 1.32 -9.89
N SER A 625 -41.65 0.00 -10.05
CA SER A 625 -40.39 -0.72 -9.85
C SER A 625 -39.36 -0.34 -10.90
N ILE A 626 -39.79 -0.14 -12.15
CA ILE A 626 -38.92 0.33 -13.24
C ILE A 626 -38.37 1.73 -12.94
N LEU A 627 -39.21 2.67 -12.51
CA LEU A 627 -38.81 4.05 -12.19
C LEU A 627 -37.87 4.09 -10.98
N LYS A 628 -38.19 3.37 -9.90
CA LYS A 628 -37.29 3.22 -8.74
C LYS A 628 -35.93 2.64 -9.14
N ASN A 629 -35.92 1.66 -10.03
CA ASN A 629 -34.68 1.07 -10.53
C ASN A 629 -33.85 2.05 -11.38
N GLN A 630 -34.48 2.92 -12.18
CA GLN A 630 -33.77 3.96 -12.93
C GLN A 630 -33.03 4.93 -11.99
N TRP A 631 -33.70 5.40 -10.94
CA TRP A 631 -33.08 6.26 -9.93
C TRP A 631 -31.96 5.55 -9.17
N ARG A 632 -32.16 4.28 -8.81
CA ARG A 632 -31.12 3.45 -8.20
C ARG A 632 -29.87 3.36 -9.07
N ILE A 633 -30.02 3.13 -10.38
CA ILE A 633 -28.91 3.11 -11.33
C ILE A 633 -28.17 4.45 -11.34
N LEU A 634 -28.90 5.57 -11.44
CA LEU A 634 -28.32 6.91 -11.40
C LEU A 634 -27.52 7.14 -10.11
N HIS A 635 -28.06 6.75 -8.95
CA HIS A 635 -27.35 6.90 -7.67
C HIS A 635 -26.09 6.03 -7.60
N ARG A 636 -26.13 4.80 -8.11
CA ARG A 636 -24.95 3.92 -8.18
C ARG A 636 -23.86 4.49 -9.06
N ARG A 637 -24.23 5.04 -10.23
CA ARG A 637 -23.29 5.72 -11.14
C ARG A 637 -22.70 6.98 -10.49
N LYS A 638 -23.52 7.77 -9.79
CA LYS A 638 -23.06 8.92 -8.99
C LYS A 638 -22.02 8.50 -7.95
N MET A 639 -22.32 7.48 -7.14
CA MET A 639 -21.41 6.97 -6.11
C MET A 639 -20.09 6.48 -6.73
N TYR A 640 -20.13 5.70 -7.81
CA TYR A 640 -18.92 5.18 -8.44
C TYR A 640 -18.08 6.28 -9.09
N MET A 641 -18.70 7.21 -9.81
CA MET A 641 -18.03 8.38 -10.39
C MET A 641 -17.30 9.19 -9.31
N MET A 642 -17.92 9.39 -8.14
CA MET A 642 -17.30 10.07 -7.02
C MET A 642 -16.12 9.31 -6.41
N LEU A 643 -16.22 7.99 -6.28
CA LEU A 643 -15.11 7.16 -5.81
C LEU A 643 -13.91 7.26 -6.77
N VAL A 644 -14.16 7.19 -8.09
CA VAL A 644 -13.14 7.35 -9.13
C VAL A 644 -12.51 8.75 -9.06
N THR A 645 -13.32 9.79 -8.85
CA THR A 645 -12.83 11.18 -8.67
C THR A 645 -11.85 11.26 -7.51
N TRP A 646 -12.21 10.69 -6.37
CA TRP A 646 -11.36 10.69 -5.17
C TRP A 646 -10.08 9.90 -5.38
N ASP A 647 -10.15 8.72 -6.00
CA ASP A 647 -8.99 7.88 -6.30
C ASP A 647 -7.95 8.62 -7.13
N ALA A 648 -8.38 9.26 -8.24
CA ALA A 648 -7.50 10.03 -9.11
C ALA A 648 -6.88 11.24 -8.42
N ASN A 649 -7.69 12.03 -7.69
CA ASN A 649 -7.19 13.21 -6.99
C ASN A 649 -6.20 12.83 -5.89
N MET A 650 -6.48 11.79 -5.10
CA MET A 650 -5.57 11.32 -4.06
C MET A 650 -4.29 10.74 -4.65
N ALA A 651 -4.37 10.00 -5.76
CA ALA A 651 -3.21 9.47 -6.46
C ALA A 651 -2.22 10.58 -6.87
N VAL A 652 -2.71 11.61 -7.58
CA VAL A 652 -1.88 12.75 -8.02
C VAL A 652 -1.38 13.58 -6.83
N PHE A 653 -2.24 13.79 -5.83
CA PHE A 653 -1.91 14.58 -4.65
C PHE A 653 -0.81 13.93 -3.80
N LEU A 654 -0.89 12.62 -3.59
CA LEU A 654 0.08 11.87 -2.78
C LEU A 654 1.26 11.33 -3.59
N GLY A 655 1.23 11.38 -4.93
CA GLY A 655 2.25 10.72 -5.76
C GLY A 655 2.26 9.21 -5.58
N ARG A 656 1.07 8.60 -5.49
CA ARG A 656 0.85 7.18 -5.23
C ARG A 656 -0.12 6.60 -6.27
N PRO A 657 -0.06 5.29 -6.57
CA PRO A 657 -0.97 4.68 -7.54
C PRO A 657 -2.44 4.71 -7.07
N GLY A 658 -3.36 4.89 -8.02
CA GLY A 658 -4.80 4.73 -7.80
C GLY A 658 -5.23 3.25 -7.78
N SER A 659 -6.44 3.00 -7.30
CA SER A 659 -7.09 1.69 -7.27
C SER A 659 -7.90 1.38 -8.53
N VAL A 660 -8.30 2.41 -9.28
CA VAL A 660 -9.10 2.27 -10.50
C VAL A 660 -8.20 1.96 -11.68
N VAL A 661 -8.47 0.84 -12.36
CA VAL A 661 -7.79 0.46 -13.60
C VAL A 661 -8.52 1.08 -14.79
N TRP A 662 -8.02 2.23 -15.25
CA TRP A 662 -8.65 3.03 -16.31
C TRP A 662 -8.78 2.32 -17.66
N SER A 663 -7.88 1.38 -17.97
CA SER A 663 -7.89 0.62 -19.23
C SER A 663 -9.13 -0.28 -19.40
N HIS A 664 -9.85 -0.58 -18.31
CA HIS A 664 -11.09 -1.35 -18.36
C HIS A 664 -12.32 -0.50 -18.75
N GLY A 665 -12.15 0.81 -18.91
CA GLY A 665 -13.25 1.76 -19.13
C GLY A 665 -14.02 2.07 -17.84
N LEU A 666 -14.81 3.15 -17.91
CA LEU A 666 -15.73 3.56 -16.85
C LEU A 666 -17.18 3.29 -17.27
N PRO A 667 -18.10 3.09 -16.30
CA PRO A 667 -19.52 3.05 -16.61
C PRO A 667 -19.99 4.40 -17.16
N SER A 668 -21.17 4.41 -17.78
CA SER A 668 -21.77 5.68 -18.21
C SER A 668 -22.02 6.60 -17.02
N LEU A 669 -21.81 7.89 -17.25
CA LEU A 669 -21.98 8.92 -16.23
C LEU A 669 -23.45 9.02 -15.80
N PRO A 670 -23.72 9.43 -14.56
CA PRO A 670 -25.09 9.72 -14.13
C PRO A 670 -25.69 10.84 -14.98
N THR A 671 -26.96 10.70 -15.35
CA THR A 671 -27.71 11.79 -16.00
C THR A 671 -27.83 12.97 -15.04
N ASP A 672 -27.56 14.18 -15.53
CA ASP A 672 -27.86 15.39 -14.77
C ASP A 672 -29.37 15.57 -14.69
N ALA A 673 -29.96 15.19 -13.55
CA ALA A 673 -31.39 15.18 -13.33
C ALA A 673 -31.74 15.89 -12.02
N SER A 674 -32.87 16.58 -12.02
CA SER A 674 -33.44 17.20 -10.82
C SER A 674 -33.86 16.14 -9.80
N THR A 675 -33.67 16.42 -8.50
CA THR A 675 -34.11 15.49 -7.43
C THR A 675 -35.64 15.32 -7.50
N PRO A 676 -36.15 14.08 -7.63
CA PRO A 676 -37.58 13.85 -7.76
C PRO A 676 -38.28 14.07 -6.42
N THR A 677 -39.55 14.45 -6.48
CA THR A 677 -40.41 14.47 -5.29
C THR A 677 -40.86 13.07 -4.89
N ASP A 678 -40.96 12.15 -5.85
CA ASP A 678 -41.33 10.77 -5.65
C ASP A 678 -40.65 9.85 -6.69
N PHE A 679 -39.72 9.03 -6.22
CA PHE A 679 -38.94 8.09 -7.04
C PHE A 679 -39.80 7.01 -7.72
N SER A 680 -41.02 6.77 -7.25
CA SER A 680 -41.96 5.79 -7.85
C SER A 680 -42.74 6.33 -9.04
N LYS A 681 -42.76 7.65 -9.23
CA LYS A 681 -43.65 8.33 -10.20
C LYS A 681 -42.94 9.15 -11.25
N MET A 682 -41.71 9.60 -10.97
CA MET A 682 -40.97 10.47 -11.86
C MET A 682 -39.86 9.70 -12.58
N PRO A 683 -39.76 9.77 -13.92
CA PRO A 683 -38.61 9.22 -14.65
C PRO A 683 -37.35 10.06 -14.45
N VAL A 684 -36.20 9.45 -14.74
CA VAL A 684 -34.93 10.17 -14.81
C VAL A 684 -34.87 10.92 -16.14
N GLU A 685 -34.98 12.24 -16.09
CA GLU A 685 -34.92 13.11 -17.28
C GLU A 685 -33.73 14.08 -17.19
N PRO A 686 -33.03 14.33 -18.32
CA PRO A 686 -31.99 15.35 -18.37
C PRO A 686 -32.55 16.74 -18.07
N ARG A 687 -31.84 17.48 -17.22
CA ARG A 687 -32.14 18.87 -16.87
C ARG A 687 -32.08 19.79 -18.10
N ASP A 688 -32.96 20.77 -18.17
CA ASP A 688 -32.85 21.90 -19.10
C ASP A 688 -31.98 23.01 -18.51
N ASP A 689 -30.73 23.08 -18.98
CA ASP A 689 -29.72 24.05 -18.55
C ASP A 689 -30.15 25.53 -18.67
N ALA A 690 -31.10 25.85 -19.56
CA ALA A 690 -31.52 27.22 -19.81
C ALA A 690 -32.56 27.73 -18.79
N VAL A 691 -33.37 26.82 -18.23
CA VAL A 691 -34.55 27.15 -17.43
C VAL A 691 -34.47 26.60 -16.01
N GLU A 692 -33.81 25.46 -15.81
CA GLU A 692 -33.73 24.80 -14.51
C GLU A 692 -32.43 25.14 -13.77
N PRO A 693 -32.46 25.28 -12.42
CA PRO A 693 -31.28 25.58 -11.63
C PRO A 693 -30.28 24.40 -11.64
N PRO A 694 -28.95 24.66 -11.58
CA PRO A 694 -27.96 23.59 -11.46
C PRO A 694 -28.16 22.74 -10.20
N THR A 695 -27.92 21.44 -10.32
CA THR A 695 -28.04 20.48 -9.23
C THR A 695 -26.68 20.13 -8.62
N LEU A 696 -26.69 19.44 -7.48
CA LEU A 696 -25.46 18.85 -6.93
C LEU A 696 -24.89 17.74 -7.84
N ILE A 697 -25.68 17.14 -8.75
CA ILE A 697 -25.17 16.22 -9.78
C ILE A 697 -24.45 17.01 -10.87
N THR A 698 -25.02 18.14 -11.34
CA THR A 698 -24.34 19.07 -12.26
C THR A 698 -22.95 19.43 -11.75
N ARG A 699 -22.85 19.80 -10.47
CA ARG A 699 -21.58 20.07 -9.80
C ARG A 699 -20.60 18.90 -9.88
N GLN A 700 -21.04 17.68 -9.57
CA GLN A 700 -20.16 16.51 -9.58
C GLN A 700 -19.71 16.12 -10.99
N LEU A 701 -20.59 16.22 -11.98
CA LEU A 701 -20.24 15.98 -13.39
C LEU A 701 -19.19 16.98 -13.88
N LEU A 702 -19.31 18.25 -13.51
CA LEU A 702 -18.32 19.27 -13.86
C LEU A 702 -16.97 19.02 -13.18
N LEU A 703 -16.96 18.65 -11.90
CA LEU A 703 -15.72 18.28 -11.20
C LEU A 703 -15.08 17.02 -11.81
N PHE A 704 -15.90 16.06 -12.23
CA PHE A 704 -15.42 14.85 -12.90
C PHE A 704 -14.71 15.14 -14.22
N LYS A 705 -15.10 16.18 -14.97
CA LYS A 705 -14.38 16.59 -16.19
C LYS A 705 -12.92 16.98 -15.92
N LEU A 706 -12.61 17.46 -14.72
CA LEU A 706 -11.23 17.79 -14.32
C LEU A 706 -10.39 16.54 -14.00
N VAL A 707 -11.00 15.36 -13.89
CA VAL A 707 -10.31 14.10 -13.56
C VAL A 707 -9.57 13.53 -14.77
N GLU A 708 -10.11 13.68 -15.97
CA GLU A 708 -9.49 13.13 -17.19
C GLU A 708 -8.06 13.67 -17.42
N PRO A 709 -7.80 14.98 -17.32
CA PRO A 709 -6.43 15.48 -17.39
C PRO A 709 -5.52 14.98 -16.26
N LEU A 710 -6.04 14.79 -15.04
CA LEU A 710 -5.27 14.25 -13.92
C LEU A 710 -4.85 12.79 -14.15
N ARG A 711 -5.70 11.99 -14.79
CA ARG A 711 -5.32 10.65 -15.24
C ARG A 711 -4.14 10.70 -16.21
N LEU A 712 -4.16 11.64 -17.16
CA LEU A 712 -3.04 11.81 -18.10
C LEU A 712 -1.76 12.27 -17.38
N VAL A 713 -1.86 13.03 -16.29
CA VAL A 713 -0.69 13.36 -15.45
C VAL A 713 -0.07 12.08 -14.87
N LEU A 714 -0.88 11.16 -14.35
CA LEU A 714 -0.39 9.88 -13.83
C LEU A 714 0.27 9.03 -14.93
N ASP A 715 -0.29 9.03 -16.14
CA ASP A 715 0.26 8.30 -17.30
C ASP A 715 1.66 8.83 -17.73
N LEU A 716 2.04 10.05 -17.30
CA LEU A 716 3.36 10.63 -17.57
C LEU A 716 4.43 10.26 -16.53
N GLU A 717 4.05 9.71 -15.37
CA GLU A 717 5.02 9.34 -14.33
C GLU A 717 6.14 8.41 -14.80
N PRO A 718 5.89 7.38 -15.64
CA PRO A 718 6.95 6.51 -16.15
C PRO A 718 7.98 7.22 -17.04
N ASP A 719 7.63 8.37 -17.63
CA ASP A 719 8.56 9.15 -18.48
C ASP A 719 9.60 9.92 -17.63
N GLY A 720 9.43 9.98 -16.31
CA GLY A 720 10.37 10.59 -15.36
C GLY A 720 10.40 12.12 -15.37
N SER A 721 11.35 12.72 -14.65
CA SER A 721 11.51 14.18 -14.50
C SER A 721 12.24 14.85 -15.68
N HIS A 722 12.84 14.06 -16.58
CA HIS A 722 13.57 14.53 -17.75
C HIS A 722 13.20 13.72 -19.02
N PRO A 723 11.95 13.84 -19.50
CA PRO A 723 11.51 13.16 -20.71
C PRO A 723 12.24 13.69 -21.95
N LYS A 724 12.46 12.83 -22.95
CA LYS A 724 13.06 13.24 -24.23
C LYS A 724 12.18 14.21 -25.02
N ASP A 725 10.88 14.17 -24.79
CA ASP A 725 9.89 15.01 -25.47
C ASP A 725 8.86 15.54 -24.47
N PHE A 726 8.78 16.87 -24.36
CA PHE A 726 7.82 17.56 -23.51
C PHE A 726 6.47 17.82 -24.20
N SER A 727 6.30 17.44 -25.47
CA SER A 727 5.05 17.63 -26.23
C SER A 727 3.83 17.03 -25.53
N LYS A 728 4.01 15.88 -24.86
CA LYS A 728 2.93 15.25 -24.07
C LYS A 728 2.50 16.14 -22.89
N VAL A 729 3.46 16.75 -22.19
CA VAL A 729 3.19 17.67 -21.06
C VAL A 729 2.40 18.87 -21.56
N ASP A 730 2.82 19.46 -22.69
CA ASP A 730 2.14 20.61 -23.29
C ASP A 730 0.74 20.25 -23.80
N HIS A 731 0.58 19.04 -24.34
CA HIS A 731 -0.72 18.52 -24.75
C HIS A 731 -1.67 18.40 -23.57
N VAL A 732 -1.24 17.81 -22.46
CA VAL A 732 -2.07 17.68 -21.24
C VAL A 732 -2.42 19.06 -20.67
N HIS A 733 -1.46 20.01 -20.65
CA HIS A 733 -1.75 21.38 -20.24
C HIS A 733 -2.83 22.02 -21.11
N GLN A 734 -2.74 21.83 -22.44
CA GLN A 734 -3.73 22.39 -23.36
C GLN A 734 -5.12 21.76 -23.15
N ILE A 735 -5.20 20.46 -22.84
CA ILE A 735 -6.46 19.82 -22.46
C ILE A 735 -7.02 20.48 -21.19
N MET A 736 -6.20 20.66 -20.14
CA MET A 736 -6.64 21.32 -18.90
C MET A 736 -7.19 22.73 -19.16
N ARG A 737 -6.53 23.53 -20.00
CA ARG A 737 -7.02 24.86 -20.40
C ARG A 737 -8.33 24.80 -21.16
N THR A 738 -8.48 23.82 -22.05
CA THR A 738 -9.70 23.61 -22.83
C THR A 738 -10.87 23.29 -21.89
N VAL A 739 -10.69 22.31 -21.01
CA VAL A 739 -11.70 21.93 -20.00
C VAL A 739 -12.07 23.11 -19.11
N HIS A 740 -11.08 23.91 -18.68
CA HIS A 740 -11.34 25.13 -17.87
C HIS A 740 -12.14 26.18 -18.64
N SER A 741 -11.86 26.39 -19.93
CA SER A 741 -12.61 27.33 -20.77
C SER A 741 -14.06 26.90 -21.03
N GLU A 742 -14.33 25.59 -21.00
CA GLU A 742 -15.66 24.99 -21.18
C GLU A 742 -16.51 24.99 -19.92
N VAL A 743 -15.97 25.41 -18.76
CA VAL A 743 -16.75 25.54 -17.52
C VAL A 743 -17.96 26.44 -17.78
N PRO A 744 -19.21 26.03 -17.46
CA PRO A 744 -20.38 26.85 -17.70
C PRO A 744 -20.34 28.19 -16.95
N ALA A 745 -20.94 29.23 -17.52
CA ALA A 745 -20.91 30.59 -16.97
C ALA A 745 -21.37 30.67 -15.50
N ALA A 746 -22.32 29.83 -15.08
CA ALA A 746 -22.78 29.78 -13.70
C ALA A 746 -21.70 29.37 -12.69
N PHE A 747 -20.63 28.69 -13.13
CA PHE A 747 -19.57 28.13 -12.30
C PHE A 747 -18.20 28.81 -12.47
N ARG A 748 -18.09 29.83 -13.33
CA ARG A 748 -16.86 30.62 -13.49
C ARG A 748 -16.68 31.59 -12.33
N LEU A 749 -15.43 31.98 -12.01
CA LEU A 749 -15.18 33.15 -11.16
C LEU A 749 -15.20 34.46 -11.94
N ALA A 750 -14.65 34.45 -13.16
CA ALA A 750 -14.68 35.60 -14.06
C ALA A 750 -16.02 35.67 -14.80
N ASN A 751 -16.69 36.82 -14.74
CA ASN A 751 -17.99 37.08 -15.36
C ASN A 751 -19.03 35.94 -15.12
N PRO A 752 -19.38 35.65 -13.85
CA PRO A 752 -20.29 34.56 -13.52
C PRO A 752 -21.74 34.89 -13.90
N ASP A 753 -22.47 33.89 -14.40
CA ASP A 753 -23.92 33.93 -14.42
C ASP A 753 -24.46 33.76 -12.98
N ARG A 754 -25.01 34.85 -12.43
CA ARG A 754 -25.50 34.92 -11.05
C ARG A 754 -26.99 34.65 -10.90
N ARG A 755 -27.70 34.26 -11.97
CA ARG A 755 -29.16 33.99 -11.93
C ARG A 755 -29.56 33.02 -10.82
N TRP A 756 -28.67 32.10 -10.46
CA TRP A 756 -28.92 31.02 -9.48
C TRP A 756 -28.36 31.30 -8.09
N ASP A 757 -27.68 32.43 -7.87
CA ASP A 757 -26.95 32.70 -6.62
C ASP A 757 -27.88 32.81 -5.41
N GLU A 758 -29.08 33.34 -5.63
CA GLU A 758 -30.12 33.51 -4.61
C GLU A 758 -31.14 32.36 -4.61
N HIS A 759 -31.02 31.40 -5.54
CA HIS A 759 -31.96 30.29 -5.61
C HIS A 759 -31.80 29.37 -4.37
N PRO A 760 -32.88 29.03 -3.64
CA PRO A 760 -32.78 28.32 -2.36
C PRO A 760 -31.99 27.00 -2.42
N THR A 761 -32.06 26.29 -3.54
CA THR A 761 -31.36 25.01 -3.72
C THR A 761 -29.90 25.17 -4.12
N CYS A 762 -29.45 26.35 -4.58
CA CYS A 762 -28.10 26.59 -5.10
C CYS A 762 -27.27 27.51 -4.18
N ALA A 763 -27.91 28.50 -3.56
CA ALA A 763 -27.28 29.49 -2.70
C ALA A 763 -26.30 28.90 -1.65
N PRO A 764 -26.59 27.75 -1.00
CA PRO A 764 -25.69 27.20 0.01
C PRO A 764 -24.31 26.73 -0.53
N TRP A 765 -24.18 26.45 -1.83
CA TRP A 765 -22.98 25.75 -2.35
C TRP A 765 -22.44 26.28 -3.69
N ILE A 766 -23.22 27.05 -4.47
CA ILE A 766 -22.81 27.48 -5.82
C ILE A 766 -21.56 28.36 -5.79
N HIS A 767 -21.50 29.33 -4.88
CA HIS A 767 -20.34 30.22 -4.74
C HIS A 767 -19.08 29.45 -4.32
N GLN A 768 -19.19 28.58 -3.32
CA GLN A 768 -18.08 27.73 -2.89
C GLN A 768 -17.61 26.81 -4.02
N THR A 769 -18.53 26.36 -4.88
CA THR A 769 -18.19 25.53 -6.03
C THR A 769 -17.36 26.29 -7.08
N ARG A 770 -17.64 27.57 -7.32
CA ARG A 770 -16.80 28.41 -8.22
C ARG A 770 -15.34 28.46 -7.76
N LEU A 771 -15.13 28.72 -6.46
CA LEU A 771 -13.80 28.72 -5.85
C LEU A 771 -13.15 27.34 -5.93
N HIS A 772 -13.91 26.28 -5.66
CA HIS A 772 -13.38 24.92 -5.69
C HIS A 772 -12.98 24.46 -7.11
N MET A 773 -13.73 24.84 -8.15
CA MET A 773 -13.37 24.55 -9.55
C MET A 773 -12.01 25.14 -9.91
N GLU A 774 -11.81 26.42 -9.58
CA GLU A 774 -10.53 27.11 -9.80
C GLU A 774 -9.40 26.48 -8.99
N GLN A 775 -9.67 26.12 -7.73
CA GLN A 775 -8.71 25.41 -6.89
C GLN A 775 -8.26 24.08 -7.54
N MET A 776 -9.20 23.27 -8.05
CA MET A 776 -8.87 22.00 -8.70
C MET A 776 -8.12 22.20 -10.02
N TYR A 777 -8.47 23.23 -10.80
CA TYR A 777 -7.76 23.57 -12.02
C TYR A 777 -6.31 23.96 -11.75
N TYR A 778 -6.06 24.92 -10.85
CA TYR A 778 -4.69 25.34 -10.51
C TYR A 778 -3.89 24.21 -9.86
N PHE A 779 -4.53 23.37 -9.03
CA PHE A 779 -3.91 22.16 -8.52
C PHE A 779 -3.45 21.23 -9.66
N GLY A 780 -4.30 20.97 -10.65
CA GLY A 780 -3.97 20.12 -11.79
C GLY A 780 -2.80 20.65 -12.63
N VAL A 781 -2.81 21.95 -12.94
CA VAL A 781 -1.70 22.60 -13.68
C VAL A 781 -0.40 22.56 -12.87
N MET A 782 -0.47 22.85 -11.56
CA MET A 782 0.68 22.76 -10.67
C MET A 782 1.22 21.33 -10.64
N ALA A 783 0.37 20.32 -10.43
CA ALA A 783 0.75 18.92 -10.34
C ALA A 783 1.38 18.40 -11.64
N LEU A 784 0.85 18.79 -12.81
CA LEU A 784 1.41 18.47 -14.12
C LEU A 784 2.84 18.99 -14.29
N HIS A 785 3.12 20.23 -13.87
CA HIS A 785 4.41 20.86 -14.10
C HIS A 785 5.43 20.66 -12.98
N ARG A 786 4.97 20.32 -11.77
CA ARG A 786 5.80 20.13 -10.57
C ARG A 786 7.00 19.19 -10.79
N PRO A 787 6.89 18.04 -11.49
CA PRO A 787 8.04 17.16 -11.73
C PRO A 787 9.16 17.78 -12.60
N TYR A 788 8.86 18.86 -13.32
CA TYR A 788 9.73 19.43 -14.35
C TYR A 788 10.31 20.81 -13.98
N ILE A 789 10.04 21.32 -12.78
CA ILE A 789 10.43 22.68 -12.39
C ILE A 789 11.96 22.87 -12.36
N PHE A 790 12.75 21.84 -12.09
CA PHE A 790 14.21 21.98 -12.11
C PHE A 790 14.78 22.03 -13.54
N HIS A 791 14.10 21.41 -14.51
CA HIS A 791 14.65 21.15 -15.84
C HIS A 791 14.08 22.04 -16.95
N ARG A 792 12.86 22.57 -16.77
CA ARG A 792 12.15 23.30 -17.84
C ARG A 792 11.62 24.64 -17.35
N ARG A 793 12.17 25.74 -17.89
CA ARG A 793 11.72 27.11 -17.59
C ARG A 793 10.22 27.33 -17.81
N ALA A 794 9.67 26.82 -18.92
CA ALA A 794 8.23 26.92 -19.19
C ALA A 794 7.39 26.21 -18.11
N SER A 795 7.84 25.06 -17.61
CA SER A 795 7.17 24.35 -16.51
C SER A 795 7.31 25.11 -15.19
N ARG A 796 8.46 25.74 -14.89
CA ARG A 796 8.60 26.62 -13.71
C ARG A 796 7.59 27.73 -13.73
N GLU A 797 7.50 28.43 -14.86
CA GLU A 797 6.61 29.57 -15.02
C GLU A 797 5.13 29.16 -14.88
N ALA A 798 4.73 28.05 -15.49
CA ALA A 798 3.38 27.50 -15.37
C ALA A 798 3.05 27.04 -13.95
N ALA A 799 3.94 26.26 -13.31
CA ALA A 799 3.77 25.80 -11.93
C ALA A 799 3.73 26.96 -10.94
N LEU A 800 4.58 27.98 -11.12
CA LEU A 800 4.63 29.16 -10.26
C LEU A 800 3.34 29.96 -10.32
N ARG A 801 2.84 30.25 -11.54
CA ARG A 801 1.55 30.96 -11.70
C ARG A 801 0.42 30.19 -11.04
N ALA A 802 0.30 28.90 -11.36
CA ALA A 802 -0.74 28.05 -10.80
C ALA A 802 -0.66 27.99 -9.27
N ALA A 803 0.54 27.86 -8.69
CA ALA A 803 0.73 27.88 -7.24
C ALA A 803 0.32 29.22 -6.62
N VAL A 804 0.76 30.35 -7.18
CA VAL A 804 0.39 31.70 -6.70
C VAL A 804 -1.12 31.91 -6.77
N ASP A 805 -1.77 31.53 -7.86
CA ASP A 805 -3.22 31.64 -8.04
C ASP A 805 -4.00 30.71 -7.11
N MET A 806 -3.53 29.48 -6.91
CA MET A 806 -4.06 28.55 -5.92
C MET A 806 -4.05 29.15 -4.51
N LEU A 807 -2.97 29.82 -4.10
CA LEU A 807 -2.89 30.51 -2.81
C LEU A 807 -3.87 31.70 -2.72
N GLY A 808 -4.13 32.39 -3.84
CA GLY A 808 -5.14 33.45 -3.92
C GLY A 808 -6.56 32.92 -3.70
N ILE A 809 -6.92 31.84 -4.38
CA ILE A 809 -8.21 31.16 -4.22
C ILE A 809 -8.40 30.65 -2.79
N GLN A 810 -7.34 30.12 -2.18
CA GLN A 810 -7.35 29.70 -0.78
C GLN A 810 -7.66 30.83 0.19
N ARG A 811 -7.18 32.04 -0.08
CA ARG A 811 -7.53 33.23 0.71
C ARG A 811 -9.00 33.59 0.61
N GLN A 812 -9.53 33.68 -0.62
CA GLN A 812 -10.95 33.98 -0.84
C GLN A 812 -11.86 32.92 -0.18
N THR A 813 -11.42 31.66 -0.19
CA THR A 813 -12.11 30.55 0.47
C THR A 813 -12.08 30.71 1.99
N PHE A 814 -10.91 30.99 2.58
CA PHE A 814 -10.74 31.16 4.03
C PHE A 814 -11.52 32.34 4.61
N ASP A 815 -11.50 33.49 3.94
CA ASP A 815 -12.15 34.73 4.43
C ASP A 815 -13.67 34.59 4.62
N ARG A 816 -14.28 33.56 4.01
CA ARG A 816 -15.73 33.27 4.07
C ARG A 816 -16.07 32.05 4.90
N LEU A 817 -15.08 31.34 5.46
CA LEU A 817 -15.29 30.08 6.17
C LEU A 817 -15.56 30.31 7.66
N PRO A 818 -16.67 29.78 8.20
CA PRO A 818 -16.92 29.82 9.63
C PRO A 818 -15.89 28.98 10.38
N LEU A 819 -15.61 29.36 11.64
CA LEU A 819 -14.57 28.74 12.48
C LEU A 819 -14.72 27.21 12.62
N VAL A 820 -15.97 26.73 12.66
CA VAL A 820 -16.28 25.28 12.70
C VAL A 820 -15.73 24.49 11.51
N GLN A 821 -15.54 25.14 10.35
CA GLN A 821 -15.03 24.51 9.13
C GLN A 821 -13.51 24.58 9.00
N TRP A 822 -12.79 25.19 9.96
CA TRP A 822 -11.33 25.33 9.90
C TRP A 822 -10.59 23.99 10.04
N ARG A 823 -11.27 22.95 10.53
CA ARG A 823 -10.81 21.55 10.51
C ARG A 823 -10.75 20.95 9.10
N GLY A 824 -11.43 21.58 8.14
CA GLY A 824 -11.57 21.05 6.79
C GLY A 824 -10.23 20.87 6.09
N PHE A 825 -9.95 19.65 5.63
CA PHE A 825 -8.75 19.33 4.86
C PHE A 825 -8.58 20.19 3.59
N HIS A 826 -9.67 20.72 3.03
CA HIS A 826 -9.62 21.60 1.87
C HIS A 826 -8.80 22.90 2.10
N LEU A 827 -8.60 23.33 3.35
CA LEU A 827 -7.73 24.45 3.71
C LEU A 827 -6.24 24.10 3.65
N PHE A 828 -5.92 22.81 3.78
CA PHE A 828 -4.58 22.27 3.61
C PHE A 828 -4.34 21.88 2.15
N PHE A 829 -5.31 21.24 1.50
CA PHE A 829 -5.23 20.65 0.16
C PHE A 829 -4.62 21.61 -0.87
N GLY A 830 -3.44 21.21 -1.34
CA GLY A 830 -2.57 21.91 -2.30
C GLY A 830 -2.03 23.27 -1.87
N SER A 831 -2.44 23.83 -0.72
CA SER A 831 -1.82 25.06 -0.18
C SER A 831 -0.38 24.80 0.24
N PHE A 832 -0.13 23.68 0.94
CA PHE A 832 1.21 23.31 1.39
C PHE A 832 2.14 23.07 0.19
N ASP A 833 1.71 22.24 -0.76
CA ASP A 833 2.44 21.99 -2.00
C ASP A 833 2.72 23.28 -2.79
N ALA A 834 1.73 24.17 -2.92
CA ALA A 834 1.91 25.44 -3.61
C ALA A 834 2.94 26.35 -2.92
N VAL A 835 2.92 26.43 -1.58
CA VAL A 835 3.92 27.20 -0.81
C VAL A 835 5.32 26.64 -1.03
N VAL A 836 5.48 25.32 -1.01
CA VAL A 836 6.78 24.68 -1.25
C VAL A 836 7.24 24.92 -2.69
N VAL A 837 6.38 24.75 -3.69
CA VAL A 837 6.72 25.04 -5.11
C VAL A 837 7.13 26.49 -5.31
N VAL A 838 6.40 27.45 -4.74
CA VAL A 838 6.76 28.88 -4.78
C VAL A 838 8.15 29.10 -4.18
N ALA A 839 8.42 28.53 -3.01
CA ALA A 839 9.72 28.65 -2.36
C ALA A 839 10.83 28.00 -3.17
N SER A 840 10.67 26.77 -3.64
CA SER A 840 11.66 26.05 -4.44
C SER A 840 12.07 26.87 -5.67
N ILE A 841 11.12 27.47 -6.38
CA ILE A 841 11.38 28.26 -7.58
C ILE A 841 12.11 29.57 -7.24
N PHE A 842 11.67 30.32 -6.23
CA PHE A 842 12.32 31.59 -5.90
C PHE A 842 13.67 31.44 -5.19
N ILE A 843 13.90 30.34 -4.47
CA ILE A 843 15.19 30.06 -3.84
C ILE A 843 16.24 29.69 -4.89
N LEU A 844 15.87 28.88 -5.88
CA LEU A 844 16.82 28.36 -6.88
C LEU A 844 16.91 29.21 -8.14
N PHE A 845 15.84 29.93 -8.50
CA PHE A 845 15.73 30.75 -9.70
C PHE A 845 15.21 32.17 -9.39
N PRO A 846 15.84 32.93 -8.47
CA PRO A 846 15.31 34.17 -7.92
C PRO A 846 15.04 35.28 -8.95
N ARG A 847 15.74 35.26 -10.10
CA ARG A 847 15.69 36.32 -11.12
C ARG A 847 14.76 36.01 -12.31
N GLU A 848 14.18 34.81 -12.42
CA GLU A 848 13.44 34.41 -13.64
C GLU A 848 12.03 35.01 -13.77
N ASN A 849 11.33 35.29 -12.65
CA ASN A 849 9.92 35.68 -12.64
C ASN A 849 9.64 36.96 -11.80
N PRO A 850 10.25 38.11 -12.16
CA PRO A 850 10.15 39.32 -11.34
C PRO A 850 8.72 39.86 -11.20
N GLY A 851 7.88 39.73 -12.24
CA GLY A 851 6.49 40.22 -12.22
C GLY A 851 5.55 39.49 -11.26
N LEU A 852 5.90 38.27 -10.85
CA LEU A 852 5.11 37.48 -9.88
C LEU A 852 5.64 37.58 -8.45
N ARG A 853 6.83 38.18 -8.25
CA ARG A 853 7.54 38.22 -6.97
C ARG A 853 6.68 38.81 -5.85
N ASP A 854 6.17 40.02 -6.03
CA ASP A 854 5.45 40.73 -4.96
C ASP A 854 4.14 40.01 -4.59
N SER A 855 3.41 39.51 -5.59
CA SER A 855 2.19 38.73 -5.38
C SER A 855 2.50 37.41 -4.65
N ALA A 856 3.57 36.72 -5.06
CA ALA A 856 4.01 35.48 -4.42
C ALA A 856 4.43 35.71 -2.97
N VAL A 857 5.23 36.73 -2.65
CA VAL A 857 5.64 37.04 -1.26
C VAL A 857 4.42 37.33 -0.39
N ARG A 858 3.48 38.17 -0.86
CA ARG A 858 2.26 38.48 -0.09
C ARG A 858 1.42 37.24 0.18
N ARG A 859 1.16 36.42 -0.84
CA ARG A 859 0.34 35.20 -0.72
C ARG A 859 1.05 34.11 0.10
N PHE A 860 2.38 34.02 -0.01
CA PHE A 860 3.21 33.14 0.82
C PHE A 860 3.08 33.50 2.30
N HIS A 861 3.35 34.75 2.68
CA HIS A 861 3.24 35.20 4.07
C HIS A 861 1.84 35.02 4.65
N TRP A 862 0.80 35.38 3.88
CA TRP A 862 -0.57 35.17 4.31
C TRP A 862 -0.88 33.69 4.53
N THR A 863 -0.35 32.79 3.67
CA THR A 863 -0.57 31.35 3.81
C THR A 863 0.11 30.78 5.06
N ILE A 864 1.34 31.24 5.38
CA ILE A 864 2.01 30.86 6.63
C ILE A 864 1.17 31.30 7.83
N ALA A 865 0.69 32.54 7.84
CA ALA A 865 -0.18 33.05 8.90
C ALA A 865 -1.51 32.28 9.00
N LYS A 866 -2.10 31.86 7.86
CA LYS A 866 -3.29 31.00 7.82
C LYS A 866 -3.00 29.66 8.49
N PHE A 867 -1.89 29.00 8.17
CA PHE A 867 -1.52 27.71 8.75
C PHE A 867 -1.31 27.81 10.26
N GLU A 868 -0.68 28.90 10.72
CA GLU A 868 -0.57 29.20 12.15
C GLU A 868 -1.94 29.36 12.80
N ALA A 869 -2.86 30.09 12.18
CA ALA A 869 -4.19 30.31 12.72
C ALA A 869 -5.03 29.03 12.84
N ILE A 870 -4.85 28.05 11.94
CA ILE A 870 -5.63 26.82 11.93
C ILE A 870 -4.97 25.64 12.66
N ARG A 871 -3.71 25.74 13.11
CA ARG A 871 -2.94 24.61 13.66
C ARG A 871 -3.60 23.93 14.88
N GLU A 872 -4.36 24.68 15.67
CA GLU A 872 -5.06 24.14 16.84
C GLU A 872 -6.26 23.27 16.43
N HIS A 873 -6.79 23.52 15.24
CA HIS A 873 -7.96 22.84 14.69
C HIS A 873 -7.61 21.82 13.60
N ASN A 874 -6.43 21.90 12.99
CA ASN A 874 -6.01 21.05 11.88
C ASN A 874 -4.64 20.43 12.17
N ALA A 875 -4.62 19.12 12.43
CA ALA A 875 -3.40 18.42 12.82
C ALA A 875 -2.35 18.35 11.70
N VAL A 876 -2.76 18.28 10.42
CA VAL A 876 -1.79 18.31 9.30
C VAL A 876 -1.13 19.69 9.19
N ALA A 877 -1.88 20.77 9.40
CA ALA A 877 -1.32 22.12 9.44
C ALA A 877 -0.33 22.29 10.59
N ARG A 878 -0.61 21.68 11.75
CA ARG A 878 0.31 21.63 12.89
C ARG A 878 1.60 20.89 12.56
N ALA A 879 1.50 19.72 11.91
CA ALA A 879 2.67 18.95 11.49
C ALA A 879 3.54 19.72 10.48
N ALA A 880 2.92 20.44 9.53
CA ALA A 880 3.61 21.22 8.52
C ALA A 880 4.35 22.45 9.07
N GLN A 881 4.02 22.92 10.28
CA GLN A 881 4.44 24.22 10.78
C GLN A 881 5.97 24.40 10.86
N GLY A 882 6.69 23.41 11.38
CA GLY A 882 8.15 23.48 11.48
C GLY A 882 8.80 23.63 10.11
N VAL A 883 8.33 22.84 9.14
CA VAL A 883 8.81 22.88 7.75
C VAL A 883 8.52 24.24 7.11
N LEU A 884 7.30 24.77 7.31
CA LEU A 884 6.89 26.07 6.77
C LEU A 884 7.75 27.22 7.30
N ASN A 885 8.05 27.24 8.60
CA ASN A 885 8.91 28.25 9.20
C ASN A 885 10.35 28.18 8.65
N ALA A 886 10.89 26.97 8.51
CA ALA A 886 12.22 26.75 7.94
C ALA A 886 12.32 27.21 6.48
N ILE A 887 11.30 26.90 5.66
CA ILE A 887 11.23 27.36 4.26
C ILE A 887 11.08 28.89 4.20
N GLN A 888 10.25 29.48 5.07
CA GLN A 888 10.04 30.94 5.09
C GLN A 888 11.34 31.70 5.30
N ALA A 889 12.20 31.27 6.24
CA ALA A 889 13.48 31.92 6.49
C ALA A 889 14.38 31.95 5.24
N ARG A 890 14.43 30.84 4.51
CA ARG A 890 15.22 30.69 3.27
C ARG A 890 14.60 31.48 2.11
N PHE A 891 13.28 31.48 2.01
CA PHE A 891 12.54 32.26 1.01
C PHE A 891 12.75 33.76 1.18
N ILE A 892 12.65 34.30 2.40
CA ILE A 892 12.90 35.72 2.67
C ILE A 892 14.33 36.11 2.31
N LYS A 893 15.33 35.26 2.61
CA LYS A 893 16.73 35.49 2.23
C LYS A 893 16.90 35.55 0.70
N ALA A 894 16.30 34.62 -0.03
CA ALA A 894 16.38 34.54 -1.50
C ALA A 894 15.67 35.71 -2.21
N VAL A 895 14.52 36.14 -1.67
CA VAL A 895 13.70 37.19 -2.28
C VAL A 895 14.10 38.59 -1.77
N GLY A 896 15.09 38.73 -0.90
CA GLY A 896 15.56 40.01 -0.36
C GLY A 896 14.49 40.73 0.50
N SER A 897 14.93 41.42 1.56
CA SER A 897 14.06 42.07 2.54
C SER A 897 13.14 43.14 1.92
N SER A 898 11.97 42.75 1.44
CA SER A 898 10.87 43.64 1.10
C SER A 898 9.72 43.35 2.07
N VAL A 899 9.59 44.19 3.08
CA VAL A 899 8.42 44.20 3.96
C VAL A 899 7.26 44.77 3.15
N PRO A 900 6.15 44.05 2.92
CA PRO A 900 4.95 44.67 2.36
C PRO A 900 4.31 45.56 3.42
N GLY A 901 4.13 46.85 3.13
CA GLY A 901 3.33 47.75 3.96
C GLY A 901 1.84 47.33 4.02
N PRO A 902 1.07 47.82 5.01
CA PRO A 902 -0.34 47.44 5.16
C PRO A 902 -1.22 48.07 4.06
N SER A 903 -2.21 47.29 3.61
CA SER A 903 -3.34 47.52 2.68
C SER A 903 -3.76 48.98 2.36
N PRO A 904 -4.32 49.28 1.17
CA PRO A 904 -5.45 48.56 0.55
C PRO A 904 -5.33 48.30 -0.96
N ASP A 905 -5.63 47.07 -1.40
CA ASP A 905 -5.96 46.82 -2.81
C ASP A 905 -7.44 46.44 -2.90
N ALA A 906 -8.23 47.39 -3.38
CA ALA A 906 -9.33 47.06 -4.27
C ALA A 906 -8.70 46.46 -5.53
N GLU A 907 -8.95 45.18 -5.81
CA GLU A 907 -8.58 44.59 -7.09
C GLU A 907 -9.23 45.43 -8.21
N ALA A 908 -8.40 46.00 -9.08
CA ALA A 908 -8.87 46.57 -10.34
C ALA A 908 -9.59 45.45 -11.12
N PRO A 909 -10.81 45.68 -11.63
CA PRO A 909 -11.50 44.70 -12.45
C PRO A 909 -10.65 44.39 -13.69
N LEU A 910 -10.58 43.11 -14.03
CA LEU A 910 -10.11 42.64 -15.33
C LEU A 910 -10.77 43.47 -16.45
N ASP A 911 -9.94 43.97 -17.37
CA ASP A 911 -10.32 44.77 -18.53
C ASP A 911 -11.70 44.37 -19.11
N GLU A 912 -12.66 45.29 -19.03
CA GLU A 912 -13.90 45.19 -19.80
C GLU A 912 -13.58 45.33 -21.30
N PRO A 913 -14.03 44.41 -22.16
CA PRO A 913 -14.13 44.72 -23.58
C PRO A 913 -15.29 45.69 -23.76
N THR A 914 -14.98 46.88 -24.27
CA THR A 914 -15.95 47.92 -24.61
C THR A 914 -17.05 47.35 -25.53
N PRO A 915 -18.35 47.54 -25.24
CA PRO A 915 -19.42 47.08 -26.13
C PRO A 915 -19.46 47.94 -27.41
N PRO A 916 -19.87 47.37 -28.57
CA PRO A 916 -20.09 48.15 -29.78
C PRO A 916 -21.41 48.90 -29.65
N ASP A 917 -21.34 50.22 -29.56
CA ASP A 917 -22.54 51.05 -29.66
C ASP A 917 -22.99 51.14 -31.12
N GLN A 918 -24.28 50.90 -31.33
CA GLN A 918 -24.93 50.96 -32.62
C GLN A 918 -25.34 52.41 -32.93
N THR A 919 -25.12 52.78 -34.20
CA THR A 919 -25.84 53.83 -34.96
C THR A 919 -25.64 55.30 -34.58
N ALA A 920 -24.87 56.05 -35.38
CA ALA A 920 -25.42 56.97 -36.39
C ALA A 920 -24.31 57.70 -37.18
N ASP A 921 -24.43 57.60 -38.51
CA ASP A 921 -24.03 58.52 -39.58
C ASP A 921 -22.56 58.96 -39.78
N GLY A 922 -22.08 58.70 -41.02
CA GLY A 922 -21.26 59.70 -41.71
C GLY A 922 -20.10 59.20 -42.59
N ASN A 923 -20.42 58.64 -43.76
CA ASN A 923 -19.69 58.85 -45.02
C ASN A 923 -18.26 58.28 -45.24
N ARG A 924 -18.24 57.33 -46.20
CA ARG A 924 -17.49 57.35 -47.49
C ARG A 924 -16.06 56.78 -47.57
N ALA A 925 -16.00 55.70 -48.38
CA ALA A 925 -14.94 55.28 -49.32
C ALA A 925 -13.58 54.85 -48.71
N GLY A 926 -12.96 53.74 -49.10
CA GLY A 926 -13.24 52.75 -50.13
C GLY A 926 -11.94 51.99 -50.41
N LEU A 927 -12.07 50.73 -50.84
CA LEU A 927 -11.07 49.91 -51.56
C LEU A 927 -9.82 49.50 -50.76
N ALA A 928 -9.26 48.29 -50.85
CA ALA A 928 -9.59 47.01 -51.46
C ALA A 928 -8.48 46.03 -51.02
N MET A 929 -8.79 44.73 -50.95
CA MET A 929 -8.03 43.56 -51.45
C MET A 929 -6.51 43.44 -51.11
N SER A 930 -5.91 42.29 -50.84
CA SER A 930 -6.30 40.89 -50.68
C SER A 930 -5.00 40.11 -50.44
N SER A 931 -5.14 38.91 -49.85
CA SER A 931 -4.45 37.67 -50.25
C SER A 931 -2.91 37.52 -50.11
N ASN A 932 -2.57 36.43 -49.42
CA ASN A 932 -1.70 35.33 -49.87
C ASN A 932 -0.25 35.21 -49.37
N THR A 933 -0.09 34.17 -48.54
CA THR A 933 0.81 33.00 -48.68
C THR A 933 2.33 33.16 -48.87
N SER A 934 3.00 32.43 -47.96
CA SER A 934 4.07 31.45 -48.18
C SER A 934 5.54 31.88 -48.33
N THR A 935 6.33 31.26 -47.43
CA THR A 935 7.59 30.50 -47.62
C THR A 935 8.94 31.20 -47.70
N ASN A 936 9.81 30.69 -46.81
CA ASN A 936 11.23 30.35 -46.94
C ASN A 936 12.29 31.46 -46.98
N GLY A 937 13.22 31.37 -46.01
CA GLY A 937 14.61 31.02 -46.35
C GLY A 937 15.70 32.05 -46.02
N LEU A 938 16.42 31.76 -44.93
CA LEU A 938 17.90 31.78 -44.80
C LEU A 938 18.68 33.11 -44.92
N SER A 939 19.17 33.54 -43.75
CA SER A 939 20.59 33.58 -43.33
C SER A 939 21.56 34.71 -43.75
N LEU A 940 22.29 35.15 -42.71
CA LEU A 940 23.67 35.69 -42.63
C LEU A 940 23.99 37.16 -43.00
N GLY A 941 24.64 37.85 -42.05
CA GLY A 941 25.76 38.75 -42.40
C GLY A 941 25.88 40.10 -41.68
N ILE A 942 26.35 40.08 -40.43
CA ILE A 942 27.54 40.82 -39.91
C ILE A 942 27.65 42.38 -40.03
N SER A 943 27.95 42.97 -38.86
CA SER A 943 28.87 44.09 -38.52
C SER A 943 28.43 45.57 -38.47
N THR A 944 28.39 46.05 -37.22
CA THR A 944 29.15 47.18 -36.60
C THR A 944 29.04 48.61 -37.15
N SER A 945 28.67 49.54 -36.27
CA SER A 945 29.57 50.61 -35.82
C SER A 945 29.03 51.32 -34.56
N ASP A 946 29.92 51.42 -33.58
CA ASP A 946 29.84 52.14 -32.30
C ASP A 946 29.74 53.67 -32.45
N GLU A 947 29.26 54.34 -31.39
CA GLU A 947 30.00 55.40 -30.67
C GLU A 947 29.28 55.74 -29.34
N ASP A 948 29.77 55.13 -28.25
CA ASP A 948 30.40 55.75 -27.06
C ASP A 948 29.99 57.19 -26.64
N SER A 949 29.89 57.59 -25.36
CA SER A 949 30.66 57.15 -24.19
C SER A 949 30.27 57.92 -22.90
N ALA A 950 30.78 57.37 -21.78
CA ALA A 950 31.08 57.95 -20.45
C ALA A 950 30.13 57.53 -19.31
N ALA A 951 30.30 56.34 -18.69
CA ALA A 951 31.37 55.88 -17.76
C ALA A 951 31.22 56.46 -16.34
N GLY A 952 31.34 55.70 -15.25
CA GLY A 952 31.72 54.30 -15.03
C GLY A 952 31.39 53.92 -13.57
N SER A 953 31.89 52.88 -12.92
CA SER A 953 32.78 51.78 -13.27
C SER A 953 32.87 50.93 -12.00
N TRP A 954 32.07 49.88 -11.85
CA TRP A 954 32.37 48.72 -10.98
C TRP A 954 31.89 47.46 -11.72
N ALA A 955 32.56 47.17 -12.85
CA ALA A 955 32.53 45.86 -13.49
C ALA A 955 33.90 45.23 -13.24
N ASN A 956 33.93 44.36 -12.24
CA ASN A 956 34.83 43.22 -12.10
C ASN A 956 34.49 42.55 -10.77
N ASP A 957 33.59 41.58 -10.80
CA ASP A 957 33.87 40.33 -10.11
C ASP A 957 33.20 39.17 -10.83
N VAL A 958 34.06 38.29 -11.33
CA VAL A 958 33.78 37.02 -11.96
C VAL A 958 33.54 36.04 -10.82
N ASN A 959 32.28 35.66 -10.58
CA ASN A 959 31.92 34.41 -9.90
C ASN A 959 30.41 34.12 -10.09
N ALA A 960 29.98 34.00 -11.36
CA ALA A 960 28.74 33.29 -11.65
C ALA A 960 28.97 31.81 -11.33
N TRP A 961 28.62 31.39 -10.11
CA TRP A 961 28.54 29.98 -9.76
C TRP A 961 27.40 29.38 -10.58
N SER A 962 27.76 28.64 -11.63
CA SER A 962 26.86 27.74 -12.33
C SER A 962 26.50 26.60 -11.38
N LEU A 963 25.23 26.50 -10.98
CA LEU A 963 24.67 25.25 -10.49
C LEU A 963 25.11 24.14 -11.46
N PRO A 964 25.79 23.07 -11.02
CA PRO A 964 26.09 21.98 -11.92
C PRO A 964 24.75 21.46 -12.44
N GLU A 965 24.47 21.58 -13.75
CA GLU A 965 23.25 21.03 -14.35
C GLU A 965 23.07 19.56 -13.98
N GLU A 966 24.18 18.83 -13.80
CA GLU A 966 24.21 17.45 -13.33
C GLU A 966 23.60 17.27 -11.93
N SER A 967 23.76 18.22 -11.00
CA SER A 967 23.24 18.11 -9.62
C SER A 967 21.72 18.32 -9.53
N LEU A 968 21.16 19.23 -10.32
CA LEU A 968 19.71 19.43 -10.37
C LEU A 968 19.01 18.32 -11.16
N SER A 969 19.68 17.75 -12.17
CA SER A 969 19.15 16.66 -12.99
C SER A 969 18.89 15.35 -12.22
N ALA A 970 19.56 15.16 -11.09
CA ALA A 970 19.44 14.00 -10.23
C ALA A 970 18.32 14.12 -9.18
N LEU A 971 17.65 15.28 -9.06
CA LEU A 971 16.61 15.51 -8.05
C LEU A 971 15.32 14.78 -8.42
N ALA A 972 14.79 14.05 -7.44
CA ALA A 972 13.47 13.45 -7.54
C ALA A 972 12.37 14.54 -7.62
N PRO A 973 11.25 14.28 -8.32
CA PRO A 973 10.07 15.15 -8.27
C PRO A 973 9.64 15.41 -6.82
N ILE A 974 9.26 16.66 -6.52
CA ILE A 974 8.86 17.04 -5.16
C ILE A 974 7.41 16.60 -4.91
N TYR A 975 7.15 15.90 -3.81
CA TYR A 975 5.80 15.60 -3.31
C TYR A 975 5.68 16.02 -1.83
N PRO A 976 5.60 17.33 -1.53
CA PRO A 976 5.76 17.83 -0.17
C PRO A 976 4.76 17.24 0.82
N THR A 977 3.48 17.17 0.45
CA THR A 977 2.49 16.56 1.33
C THR A 977 2.74 15.06 1.54
N SER A 978 3.17 14.33 0.51
CA SER A 978 3.53 12.92 0.68
C SER A 978 4.71 12.77 1.63
N ASP A 979 5.73 13.61 1.48
CA ASP A 979 6.89 13.62 2.36
C ASP A 979 6.52 13.92 3.81
N LEU A 980 5.60 14.86 4.02
CA LEU A 980 5.06 15.19 5.35
C LEU A 980 4.29 14.03 5.99
N LEU A 981 3.54 13.25 5.20
CA LEU A 981 2.65 12.23 5.72
C LEU A 981 3.30 10.85 5.83
N PHE A 982 4.16 10.48 4.89
CA PHE A 982 4.73 9.12 4.78
C PHE A 982 6.21 9.06 5.17
N ASN A 983 6.94 10.16 5.04
CA ASN A 983 8.38 10.20 5.27
C ASN A 983 8.72 11.05 6.52
N ASP A 984 7.73 11.33 7.37
CA ASP A 984 7.87 12.11 8.61
C ASP A 984 8.70 13.40 8.45
N LEU A 985 8.48 14.14 7.35
CA LEU A 985 9.22 15.37 7.08
C LEU A 985 9.05 16.38 8.23
N VAL A 986 10.16 16.71 8.88
CA VAL A 986 10.24 17.67 9.98
C VAL A 986 11.39 18.63 9.79
N ALA A 987 11.35 19.76 10.50
CA ALA A 987 12.46 20.71 10.58
C ALA A 987 13.08 20.65 11.99
N LYS A 988 14.38 20.35 12.08
CA LYS A 988 15.15 20.37 13.33
C LYS A 988 15.83 21.73 13.48
N TYR A 989 15.80 22.28 14.68
CA TYR A 989 16.51 23.51 15.06
C TYR A 989 17.63 23.14 16.06
N GLY A 990 18.81 23.74 15.93
CA GLY A 990 19.95 23.47 16.82
C GLY A 990 19.67 23.81 18.29
N GLU A 991 20.28 23.08 19.22
CA GLU A 991 20.06 23.20 20.68
C GLU A 991 20.34 24.61 21.26
N SER A 992 21.07 25.47 20.55
CA SER A 992 21.40 26.84 20.97
C SER A 992 20.27 27.86 20.77
N ASP A 993 19.22 27.54 20.01
CA ASP A 993 18.21 28.53 19.59
C ASP A 993 16.87 28.46 20.36
N LEU A 994 16.76 27.54 21.32
CA LEU A 994 15.54 27.35 22.13
C LEU A 994 15.25 28.51 23.09
N GLU A 995 16.20 29.41 23.36
CA GLU A 995 15.97 30.62 24.16
C GLU A 995 15.59 31.86 23.33
N GLY A 996 15.66 31.81 21.99
CA GLY A 996 15.45 32.99 21.12
C GLY A 996 14.10 33.09 20.40
N CYS A 997 13.34 32.00 20.31
CA CYS A 997 12.10 31.96 19.49
C CYS A 997 10.80 32.25 20.27
N ALA A 998 10.89 32.84 21.46
CA ALA A 998 9.74 33.39 22.17
C ALA A 998 9.70 34.92 21.99
N LEU A 999 8.87 35.39 21.05
CA LEU A 999 8.34 36.76 20.96
C LEU A 999 9.35 37.92 21.11
N GLY A 1000 9.85 38.45 19.99
CA GLY A 1000 10.63 39.69 19.98
C GLY A 1000 10.41 40.52 18.72
N LEU A 1001 9.59 41.57 18.83
CA LEU A 1001 9.42 42.65 17.86
C LEU A 1001 10.75 43.37 17.55
N ILE A 1002 10.90 43.75 16.28
CA ILE A 1002 11.53 44.98 15.76
C ILE A 1002 12.84 45.44 16.42
N GLY A 1003 13.93 45.31 15.65
CA GLY A 1003 15.01 46.29 15.60
C GLY A 1003 16.17 46.07 16.56
N THR A 1004 17.29 45.57 16.04
CA THR A 1004 18.64 46.13 16.27
C THR A 1004 19.65 45.40 15.40
N GLN A 1005 20.46 46.17 14.65
CA GLN A 1005 21.67 45.68 13.99
C GLN A 1005 22.67 45.24 15.06
N GLN A 1006 23.10 43.99 15.02
CA GLN A 1006 24.34 43.57 15.68
C GLN A 1006 25.26 42.92 14.64
N GLN A 1007 26.41 43.55 14.45
CA GLN A 1007 27.51 43.08 13.62
C GLN A 1007 28.03 41.74 14.17
N GLN A 1008 27.96 40.68 13.37
CA GLN A 1008 28.73 39.45 13.58
C GLN A 1008 29.99 39.47 12.72
N ALA A 1009 31.09 39.04 13.33
CA ALA A 1009 32.44 39.03 12.77
C ALA A 1009 32.59 38.00 11.62
N PRO A 1010 33.52 38.23 10.67
CA PRO A 1010 33.73 37.33 9.53
C PRO A 1010 34.59 36.14 9.98
N GLY A 1011 34.02 34.95 10.11
CA GLY A 1011 34.81 33.75 10.43
C GLY A 1011 34.07 32.46 10.72
N ASP A 1012 32.80 32.50 11.16
CA ASP A 1012 32.03 31.30 11.42
C ASP A 1012 31.04 31.04 10.27
N GLY A 1013 31.02 29.79 9.78
CA GLY A 1013 30.18 29.36 8.66
C GLY A 1013 28.73 29.80 8.82
N PHE A 1014 28.20 30.44 7.78
CA PHE A 1014 26.86 31.02 7.74
C PHE A 1014 25.75 29.99 8.08
N GLY A 1015 25.31 30.01 9.34
CA GLY A 1015 23.95 29.74 9.81
C GLY A 1015 23.15 28.63 9.12
N MET A 1016 23.54 27.36 9.28
CA MET A 1016 22.64 26.22 9.14
C MET A 1016 21.95 25.91 10.48
N SER A 1017 21.19 26.85 11.03
CA SER A 1017 20.49 26.60 12.31
C SER A 1017 19.28 25.67 12.18
N CYS A 1018 18.82 25.40 10.95
CA CYS A 1018 17.68 24.54 10.67
C CYS A 1018 17.92 23.55 9.52
N GLN A 1019 17.74 22.26 9.82
CA GLN A 1019 17.85 21.14 8.87
C GLN A 1019 16.50 20.45 8.68
N PHE A 1020 16.17 20.10 7.44
CA PHE A 1020 15.04 19.22 7.13
C PHE A 1020 15.45 17.77 7.37
N ASP A 1021 14.60 16.99 8.02
CA ASP A 1021 14.83 15.58 8.29
C ASP A 1021 13.57 14.77 7.99
N GLY A 1022 13.72 13.48 7.77
CA GLY A 1022 12.63 12.56 7.42
C GLY A 1022 13.15 11.20 6.96
N ASP A 1023 12.29 10.19 6.99
CA ASP A 1023 12.57 8.82 6.55
C ASP A 1023 12.46 8.71 5.01
N PHE A 1024 13.38 9.38 4.30
CA PHE A 1024 13.40 9.38 2.84
C PHE A 1024 14.12 8.13 2.31
N ALA A 1025 13.46 7.38 1.43
CA ALA A 1025 14.04 6.19 0.80
C ALA A 1025 15.15 6.46 -0.23
N VAL A 1026 15.43 7.74 -0.56
CA VAL A 1026 16.37 8.13 -1.63
C VAL A 1026 17.22 9.30 -1.15
N ASP A 1027 18.54 9.23 -1.35
CA ASP A 1027 19.51 10.27 -0.92
C ASP A 1027 19.49 11.58 -1.74
N ASN A 1028 18.66 11.65 -2.80
CA ASN A 1028 18.56 12.78 -3.73
C ASN A 1028 17.21 13.53 -3.60
N THR A 1029 16.68 13.68 -2.39
CA THR A 1029 15.46 14.46 -2.18
C THR A 1029 15.71 15.97 -2.27
N PHE A 1030 14.66 16.73 -2.63
CA PHE A 1030 14.67 18.19 -2.55
C PHE A 1030 15.07 18.69 -1.15
N TRP A 1031 14.63 18.01 -0.09
CA TRP A 1031 14.89 18.42 1.30
C TRP A 1031 16.36 18.27 1.69
N GLN A 1032 17.00 17.15 1.32
CA GLN A 1032 18.44 16.94 1.53
C GLN A 1032 19.28 17.91 0.69
N PHE A 1033 18.91 18.13 -0.57
CA PHE A 1033 19.55 19.14 -1.41
C PHE A 1033 19.45 20.53 -0.78
N MET A 1034 18.27 20.90 -0.29
CA MET A 1034 18.07 22.15 0.43
C MET A 1034 18.98 22.25 1.66
N ASN A 1035 19.20 21.17 2.41
CA ASN A 1035 20.15 21.20 3.52
C ASN A 1035 21.60 21.51 3.07
N GLN A 1036 22.00 21.06 1.89
CA GLN A 1036 23.36 21.32 1.38
C GLN A 1036 23.47 22.67 0.64
N PHE A 1037 22.34 23.24 0.22
CA PHE A 1037 22.30 24.44 -0.60
C PHE A 1037 22.61 25.72 0.20
N ASN A 1038 23.70 26.41 -0.15
CA ASN A 1038 24.04 27.72 0.40
C ASN A 1038 23.71 28.85 -0.61
N PRO A 1039 22.76 29.74 -0.29
CA PRO A 1039 22.32 30.81 -1.21
C PRO A 1039 23.39 31.89 -1.49
N GLU A 1040 24.49 31.95 -0.72
CA GLU A 1040 25.56 32.96 -0.92
C GLU A 1040 26.42 32.75 -2.17
N PHE A 1041 26.27 31.60 -2.85
CA PHE A 1041 26.89 31.35 -4.14
C PHE A 1041 26.03 31.77 -5.34
N THR A 1042 24.97 32.56 -5.13
CA THR A 1042 24.10 33.08 -6.21
C THR A 1042 24.36 34.56 -6.56
N GLY A 1043 25.49 35.11 -6.08
CA GLY A 1043 25.93 36.51 -6.30
C GLY A 1043 26.00 36.90 -7.78
#